data_AF-A0AA88MPJ3-F1
#
_entry.id   AF-A0AA88MPJ3-F1
#
_cell.length_a   1.000
_cell.length_b   1.000
_cell.length_c   1.000
_cell.angle_alpha   90.00
_cell.angle_beta   90.00
_cell.angle_gamma   90.00
#
_symmetry.space_group_name_H-M   'P 1'
#
loop_
_entity.id
_entity.type
_entity.pdbx_description
1 polymer ?
#
loop_
_entity_poly.entity_id
_entity_poly.type
_entity_poly.pdbx_seq_one_letter_code
_entity_poly.pdbx_strand_id
1 'polypeptide(L)'
;MINGLGILGWGVGGIESEAVMLGQPVSLTLPQVVGCKLVGSVNPLTTSIDIVLGITKHLRQAGIAGKFVEFFGPGVSQLSAPDRTTIANMCPEYSATVSFFPVDQVTLKHFKRTNFTQEKLELLESYMKAVKLFRNYEDPSEDPEYSEVIEINLSSMVPHVSGPKRPQDRVVVSSMKEDFQSCLDEKVGFKGFNISKEKQETRVPFRHCGQEYELAHGSVVIAAVISCTNNCNPSVMLTAGLLAKKAVEAGLVVKPYIRTSLAPGSGMVTHYLSTSGVLPYLNQLGFEVIGYGCATCVGNTAPLPEAVVDAIKQGDLVACSVLSGNRHFEGRLCDCVRANYLASPPLVVAYAIAGTVGIDFEHEPLGVTPDGKQVYLRDIWPSREEIQQTEEDTIISSIFKDLRGRMEKGNTFWNNIECPDSVLFPWDHKSTYICSPCFFSKLSKDVPPPQSIENAHALLFLGDKVTTDHISPAGSIARASAAAKYLLSKRLTPREFNSYGARRGNDAVMTRGTFASIKLQNRFIGKPGPKTLHIPSGQTLDVFEAAERYQRDGIPLIILAGKDYGSGNSRDWVAKGPYLLGVRAVIAESFEKLHKNQLVGMGIIPLEFLPGQNANSLELSGKEKFTITLPETLFERESLREQLTVKTSQGKSFFVTARLDTEMDVIFFRHGGLLRYVARTFL
;
A
#
# COMPACT_ATOMS: atom_id res chain seq x y z
N MET A 1 7.49 -8.81 -0.12
CA MET A 1 6.63 -9.87 -0.68
C MET A 1 7.43 -11.15 -0.96
N ILE A 2 8.45 -11.11 -1.83
CA ILE A 2 9.21 -12.31 -2.23
C ILE A 2 9.89 -13.05 -1.06
N ASN A 3 10.21 -12.32 0.02
CA ASN A 3 10.71 -12.86 1.28
C ASN A 3 9.79 -13.92 1.94
N GLY A 4 8.50 -13.97 1.59
CA GLY A 4 7.58 -15.02 2.03
C GLY A 4 7.86 -16.41 1.44
N LEU A 5 8.75 -16.47 0.43
CA LEU A 5 9.23 -17.68 -0.23
C LEU A 5 10.71 -17.95 0.08
N GLY A 6 11.27 -17.35 1.15
CA GLY A 6 12.68 -17.52 1.51
C GLY A 6 13.69 -16.85 0.59
N ILE A 7 13.26 -15.89 -0.23
CA ILE A 7 14.13 -15.11 -1.11
C ILE A 7 14.30 -13.71 -0.53
N LEU A 8 15.51 -13.38 -0.08
CA LEU A 8 15.80 -12.10 0.54
C LEU A 8 15.77 -10.98 -0.51
N GLY A 9 14.84 -10.03 -0.37
CA GLY A 9 14.71 -8.87 -1.25
C GLY A 9 13.85 -7.76 -0.67
N TRP A 10 14.18 -6.52 -0.97
CA TRP A 10 13.46 -5.33 -0.48
C TRP A 10 13.34 -4.27 -1.58
N GLY A 11 12.50 -3.27 -1.32
CA GLY A 11 12.34 -2.15 -2.23
C GLY A 11 13.52 -1.19 -2.14
N VAL A 12 14.11 -0.87 -3.28
CA VAL A 12 15.16 0.16 -3.44
C VAL A 12 14.73 1.20 -4.46
N GLY A 13 15.46 2.31 -4.54
CA GLY A 13 15.30 3.27 -5.62
C GLY A 13 15.72 2.68 -6.98
N GLY A 14 15.19 3.22 -8.07
CA GLY A 14 15.65 2.90 -9.43
C GLY A 14 17.12 3.27 -9.68
N ILE A 15 17.63 4.38 -9.13
CA ILE A 15 19.06 4.75 -9.20
C ILE A 15 19.94 3.68 -8.54
N GLU A 16 19.51 3.19 -7.38
CA GLU A 16 20.21 2.13 -6.66
C GLU A 16 20.11 0.80 -7.44
N SER A 17 18.94 0.51 -8.02
CA SER A 17 18.74 -0.64 -8.92
C SER A 17 19.66 -0.58 -10.15
N GLU A 18 19.76 0.59 -10.79
CA GLU A 18 20.65 0.85 -11.93
C GLU A 18 22.12 0.60 -11.55
N ALA A 19 22.55 1.09 -10.38
CA ALA A 19 23.90 0.85 -9.88
C ALA A 19 24.18 -0.65 -9.64
N VAL A 20 23.23 -1.38 -9.05
CA VAL A 20 23.32 -2.83 -8.83
C VAL A 20 23.39 -3.58 -10.16
N MET A 21 22.59 -3.19 -11.15
CA MET A 21 22.65 -3.77 -12.51
C MET A 21 24.02 -3.53 -13.18
N LEU A 22 24.72 -2.46 -12.80
CA LEU A 22 26.09 -2.14 -13.25
C LEU A 22 27.18 -2.76 -12.35
N GLY A 23 26.81 -3.64 -11.42
CA GLY A 23 27.74 -4.41 -10.59
C GLY A 23 28.13 -3.73 -9.27
N GLN A 24 27.52 -2.60 -8.89
CA GLN A 24 27.77 -2.03 -7.57
C GLN A 24 27.06 -2.82 -6.46
N PRO A 25 27.77 -3.19 -5.37
CA PRO A 25 27.13 -3.76 -4.20
C PRO A 25 26.14 -2.78 -3.55
N VAL A 26 25.07 -3.31 -2.96
CA VAL A 26 24.19 -2.53 -2.11
C VAL A 26 24.91 -2.24 -0.79
N SER A 27 24.92 -0.98 -0.36
CA SER A 27 25.42 -0.60 0.97
C SER A 27 24.32 -0.72 2.00
N LEU A 28 24.53 -1.53 3.03
CA LEU A 28 23.58 -1.75 4.12
C LEU A 28 24.33 -1.76 5.45
N THR A 29 23.91 -0.93 6.40
CA THR A 29 24.32 -1.08 7.81
C THR A 29 23.77 -2.41 8.32
N LEU A 30 24.61 -3.24 8.93
CA LEU A 30 24.21 -4.55 9.46
C LEU A 30 22.98 -4.39 10.37
N PRO A 31 21.80 -4.92 9.97
CA PRO A 31 20.56 -4.64 10.66
C PRO A 31 20.41 -5.53 11.90
N GLN A 32 19.73 -5.01 12.92
CA GLN A 32 19.15 -5.86 13.96
C GLN A 32 18.04 -6.73 13.35
N VAL A 33 17.91 -7.96 13.86
CA VAL A 33 16.89 -8.91 13.43
C VAL A 33 15.94 -9.19 14.58
N VAL A 34 14.66 -8.88 14.39
CA VAL A 34 13.59 -9.20 15.31
C VAL A 34 12.99 -10.54 14.94
N GLY A 35 13.09 -11.52 15.83
CA GLY A 35 12.43 -12.80 15.70
C GLY A 35 10.95 -12.67 16.02
N CYS A 36 10.09 -12.93 15.05
CA CYS A 36 8.65 -12.95 15.24
C CYS A 36 8.17 -14.40 15.42
N LYS A 37 8.02 -14.83 16.66
CA LYS A 37 7.59 -16.19 17.01
C LYS A 37 6.08 -16.32 16.85
N LEU A 38 5.62 -17.13 15.91
CA LEU A 38 4.21 -17.46 15.75
C LEU A 38 3.88 -18.72 16.56
N VAL A 39 2.90 -18.61 17.45
CA VAL A 39 2.43 -19.70 18.31
C VAL A 39 0.91 -19.85 18.24
N GLY A 40 0.38 -20.93 18.82
CA GLY A 40 -1.05 -21.22 18.81
C GLY A 40 -1.55 -21.70 17.44
N SER A 41 -2.87 -21.81 17.32
CA SER A 41 -3.53 -22.26 16.09
C SER A 41 -4.46 -21.18 15.54
N VAL A 42 -4.53 -21.10 14.22
CA VAL A 42 -5.44 -20.15 13.56
C VAL A 42 -6.88 -20.62 13.74
N ASN A 43 -7.78 -19.70 14.13
CA ASN A 43 -9.20 -20.00 14.22
C ASN A 43 -9.76 -20.36 12.82
N PRO A 44 -10.63 -21.39 12.69
CA PRO A 44 -11.17 -21.84 11.40
C PRO A 44 -11.88 -20.75 10.56
N LEU A 45 -12.50 -19.77 11.21
CA LEU A 45 -13.20 -18.66 10.54
C LEU A 45 -12.26 -17.52 10.13
N THR A 46 -11.02 -17.53 10.62
CA THR A 46 -10.04 -16.48 10.37
C THR A 46 -9.46 -16.61 8.98
N THR A 47 -9.59 -15.54 8.21
CA THR A 47 -9.09 -15.49 6.83
C THR A 47 -7.62 -15.04 6.79
N SER A 48 -6.96 -15.24 5.66
CA SER A 48 -5.60 -14.74 5.43
C SER A 48 -5.44 -13.26 5.75
N ILE A 49 -6.45 -12.43 5.45
CA ILE A 49 -6.39 -10.99 5.70
C ILE A 49 -6.47 -10.66 7.19
N ASP A 50 -7.25 -11.41 7.97
CA ASP A 50 -7.36 -11.21 9.42
C ASP A 50 -6.02 -11.46 10.11
N ILE A 51 -5.31 -12.54 9.70
CA ILE A 51 -3.98 -12.89 10.20
C ILE A 51 -2.98 -11.79 9.86
N VAL A 52 -2.93 -11.38 8.59
CA VAL A 52 -1.97 -10.39 8.10
C VAL A 52 -2.17 -9.05 8.82
N LEU A 53 -3.40 -8.57 8.93
CA LEU A 53 -3.72 -7.31 9.59
C LEU A 53 -3.48 -7.39 11.10
N GLY A 54 -3.73 -8.54 11.70
CA GLY A 54 -3.45 -8.81 13.11
C GLY A 54 -1.94 -8.78 13.39
N ILE A 55 -1.12 -9.50 12.61
CA ILE A 55 0.35 -9.48 12.72
C ILE A 55 0.88 -8.06 12.49
N THR A 56 0.42 -7.38 11.43
CA THR A 56 0.83 -5.99 11.12
C THR A 56 0.56 -5.05 12.30
N LYS A 57 -0.60 -5.19 12.97
CA LYS A 57 -0.93 -4.40 14.17
C LYS A 57 0.07 -4.64 15.29
N HIS A 58 0.37 -5.90 15.62
CA HIS A 58 1.31 -6.25 16.69
C HIS A 58 2.72 -5.73 16.40
N LEU A 59 3.22 -5.95 15.17
CA LEU A 59 4.54 -5.49 14.75
C LEU A 59 4.67 -3.96 14.79
N ARG A 60 3.61 -3.24 14.39
CA ARG A 60 3.59 -1.78 14.50
C ARG A 60 3.62 -1.29 15.95
N GLN A 61 2.90 -1.97 16.84
CA GLN A 61 2.90 -1.65 18.28
C GLN A 61 4.26 -1.91 18.93
N ALA A 62 5.01 -2.90 18.44
CA ALA A 62 6.34 -3.23 18.93
C ALA A 62 7.45 -2.27 18.48
N GLY A 63 7.19 -1.35 17.54
CA GLY A 63 8.14 -0.28 17.19
C GLY A 63 9.42 -0.74 16.48
N ILE A 64 9.30 -1.71 15.56
CA ILE A 64 10.43 -2.38 14.88
C ILE A 64 11.03 -1.61 13.68
N ALA A 65 10.91 -0.28 13.68
CA ALA A 65 11.27 0.54 12.53
C ALA A 65 12.75 0.37 12.10
N GLY A 66 12.99 0.14 10.81
CA GLY A 66 14.33 0.01 10.24
C GLY A 66 15.04 -1.33 10.51
N LYS A 67 14.47 -2.22 11.32
CA LYS A 67 14.99 -3.56 11.60
C LYS A 67 14.59 -4.58 10.52
N PHE A 68 15.22 -5.74 10.54
CA PHE A 68 14.74 -6.93 9.82
C PHE A 68 13.78 -7.68 10.74
N VAL A 69 12.77 -8.31 10.16
CA VAL A 69 11.86 -9.23 10.85
C VAL A 69 12.04 -10.60 10.22
N GLU A 70 12.23 -11.60 11.04
CA GLU A 70 12.25 -13.00 10.60
C GLU A 70 11.21 -13.78 11.37
N PHE A 71 10.36 -14.52 10.66
CA PHE A 71 9.28 -15.29 11.25
C PHE A 71 9.75 -16.70 11.59
N PHE A 72 9.42 -17.17 12.79
CA PHE A 72 9.77 -18.51 13.25
C PHE A 72 8.70 -19.08 14.19
N GLY A 73 8.92 -20.31 14.67
CA GLY A 73 8.02 -21.01 15.59
C GLY A 73 6.93 -21.84 14.89
N PRO A 74 6.24 -22.70 15.66
CA PRO A 74 5.36 -23.75 15.12
C PRO A 74 4.11 -23.18 14.39
N GLY A 75 3.72 -21.95 14.68
CA GLY A 75 2.63 -21.27 13.97
C GLY A 75 2.92 -21.00 12.49
N VAL A 76 4.20 -20.94 12.08
CA VAL A 76 4.59 -20.65 10.69
C VAL A 76 4.22 -21.79 9.74
N SER A 77 4.28 -23.04 10.20
CA SER A 77 3.92 -24.24 9.43
C SER A 77 2.46 -24.26 8.99
N GLN A 78 1.58 -23.54 9.70
CA GLN A 78 0.16 -23.40 9.38
C GLN A 78 -0.12 -22.36 8.27
N LEU A 79 0.87 -21.54 7.92
CA LEU A 79 0.73 -20.48 6.93
C LEU A 79 1.16 -20.97 5.54
N SER A 80 0.27 -20.80 4.55
CA SER A 80 0.57 -21.08 3.15
C SER A 80 1.58 -20.09 2.57
N ALA A 81 2.17 -20.41 1.42
CA ALA A 81 3.03 -19.48 0.70
C ALA A 81 2.32 -18.13 0.36
N PRO A 82 1.05 -18.11 -0.10
CA PRO A 82 0.27 -16.88 -0.21
C PRO A 82 0.13 -16.09 1.10
N ASP A 83 -0.10 -16.75 2.23
CA ASP A 83 -0.18 -16.07 3.54
C ASP A 83 1.14 -15.38 3.89
N ARG A 84 2.25 -16.12 3.78
CA ARG A 84 3.61 -15.63 4.08
C ARG A 84 4.00 -14.46 3.17
N THR A 85 3.73 -14.58 1.87
CA THR A 85 4.02 -13.51 0.90
C THR A 85 3.16 -12.27 1.14
N THR A 86 1.93 -12.42 1.62
CA THR A 86 1.05 -11.31 2.01
C THR A 86 1.56 -10.62 3.28
N ILE A 87 1.94 -11.36 4.31
CA ILE A 87 2.57 -10.81 5.53
C ILE A 87 3.86 -10.05 5.16
N ALA A 88 4.71 -10.67 4.34
CA ALA A 88 5.95 -10.08 3.86
C ALA A 88 5.75 -8.93 2.86
N ASN A 89 4.58 -8.81 2.24
CA ASN A 89 4.22 -7.67 1.39
C ASN A 89 3.97 -6.43 2.25
N MET A 90 3.32 -6.60 3.41
CA MET A 90 3.00 -5.52 4.35
C MET A 90 4.19 -4.99 5.16
N CYS A 91 5.41 -5.37 4.80
CA CYS A 91 6.65 -4.94 5.45
C CYS A 91 6.78 -3.41 5.62
N PRO A 92 6.47 -2.59 4.59
CA PRO A 92 6.48 -1.14 4.73
C PRO A 92 5.48 -0.60 5.76
N GLU A 93 4.33 -1.25 5.93
CA GLU A 93 3.21 -0.80 6.78
C GLU A 93 3.52 -0.89 8.27
N TYR A 94 4.38 -1.84 8.68
CA TYR A 94 4.96 -1.91 10.03
C TYR A 94 6.42 -1.41 10.08
N SER A 95 6.87 -0.73 9.03
CA SER A 95 8.15 0.02 8.97
C SER A 95 9.43 -0.83 9.12
N ALA A 96 9.34 -2.14 8.89
CA ALA A 96 10.52 -3.00 8.80
C ALA A 96 11.20 -2.83 7.42
N THR A 97 12.50 -3.13 7.35
CA THR A 97 13.22 -3.14 6.06
C THR A 97 12.93 -4.43 5.28
N VAL A 98 12.88 -5.55 6.00
CA VAL A 98 12.65 -6.91 5.47
C VAL A 98 11.72 -7.65 6.42
N SER A 99 10.89 -8.53 5.86
CA SER A 99 10.04 -9.48 6.58
C SER A 99 10.23 -10.86 5.96
N PHE A 100 11.03 -11.72 6.59
CA PHE A 100 11.58 -12.94 6.02
C PHE A 100 10.95 -14.22 6.58
N PHE A 101 10.66 -15.16 5.68
CA PHE A 101 10.25 -16.53 6.00
C PHE A 101 11.26 -17.47 5.34
N PRO A 102 12.20 -18.07 6.09
CA PRO A 102 13.14 -19.07 5.58
C PRO A 102 12.49 -20.19 4.74
N VAL A 103 13.27 -20.71 3.78
CA VAL A 103 12.83 -21.80 2.88
C VAL A 103 12.54 -23.07 3.69
N ASP A 104 11.38 -23.67 3.45
CA ASP A 104 10.92 -24.87 4.12
C ASP A 104 10.13 -25.77 3.14
N GLN A 105 9.49 -26.82 3.68
CA GLN A 105 8.68 -27.73 2.89
C GLN A 105 7.48 -27.05 2.20
N VAL A 106 6.86 -26.04 2.82
CA VAL A 106 5.75 -25.28 2.21
C VAL A 106 6.24 -24.53 0.97
N THR A 107 7.44 -23.97 1.03
CA THR A 107 8.08 -23.28 -0.10
C THR A 107 8.32 -24.24 -1.27
N LEU A 108 8.83 -25.45 -1.01
CA LEU A 108 9.02 -26.48 -2.05
C LEU A 108 7.70 -26.94 -2.68
N LYS A 109 6.66 -27.14 -1.85
CA LYS A 109 5.31 -27.49 -2.34
C LYS A 109 4.77 -26.42 -3.28
N HIS A 110 4.95 -25.14 -2.92
CA HIS A 110 4.56 -24.02 -3.78
C HIS A 110 5.29 -24.05 -5.12
N PHE A 111 6.61 -24.20 -5.13
CA PHE A 111 7.38 -24.25 -6.38
C PHE A 111 7.04 -25.43 -7.29
N LYS A 112 6.71 -26.59 -6.71
CA LYS A 112 6.20 -27.75 -7.46
C LYS A 112 4.94 -27.39 -8.24
N ARG A 113 4.04 -26.63 -7.62
CA ARG A 113 2.77 -26.18 -8.23
C ARG A 113 2.93 -25.00 -9.20
N THR A 114 4.05 -24.28 -9.16
CA THR A 114 4.45 -23.28 -10.17
C THR A 114 5.32 -23.86 -11.31
N ASN A 115 5.20 -25.17 -11.60
CA ASN A 115 5.88 -25.88 -12.69
C ASN A 115 7.42 -25.97 -12.59
N PHE A 116 7.99 -26.03 -11.39
CA PHE A 116 9.38 -26.47 -11.23
C PHE A 116 9.48 -27.98 -11.45
N THR A 117 10.53 -28.43 -12.11
CA THR A 117 10.79 -29.86 -12.31
C THR A 117 11.20 -30.51 -10.99
N GLN A 118 10.88 -31.81 -10.83
CA GLN A 118 11.25 -32.57 -9.64
C GLN A 118 12.76 -32.51 -9.39
N GLU A 119 13.58 -32.64 -10.43
CA GLU A 119 15.05 -32.51 -10.36
C GLU A 119 15.50 -31.16 -9.79
N LYS A 120 14.86 -30.04 -10.18
CA LYS A 120 15.20 -28.71 -9.66
C LYS A 120 14.81 -28.55 -8.20
N LEU A 121 13.70 -29.16 -7.77
CA LEU A 121 13.26 -29.12 -6.38
C LEU A 121 14.20 -29.93 -5.48
N GLU A 122 14.62 -31.11 -5.92
CA GLU A 122 15.59 -31.95 -5.21
C GLU A 122 16.94 -31.24 -5.09
N LEU A 123 17.40 -30.59 -6.17
CA LEU A 123 18.61 -29.78 -6.16
C LEU A 123 18.49 -28.60 -5.18
N LEU A 124 17.38 -27.87 -5.20
CA LEU A 124 17.12 -26.74 -4.31
C LEU A 124 17.13 -27.19 -2.85
N GLU A 125 16.40 -28.26 -2.52
CA GLU A 125 16.33 -28.81 -1.16
C GLU A 125 17.70 -29.28 -0.68
N SER A 126 18.42 -30.05 -1.51
CA SER A 126 19.76 -30.56 -1.18
C SER A 126 20.75 -29.41 -0.96
N TYR A 127 20.72 -28.40 -1.82
CA TYR A 127 21.56 -27.21 -1.69
C TYR A 127 21.26 -26.45 -0.40
N MET A 128 19.99 -26.13 -0.15
CA MET A 128 19.58 -25.36 1.04
C MET A 128 19.92 -26.10 2.33
N LYS A 129 19.77 -27.43 2.38
CA LYS A 129 20.21 -28.25 3.51
C LYS A 129 21.72 -28.23 3.68
N ALA A 130 22.49 -28.38 2.59
CA ALA A 130 23.95 -28.35 2.64
C ALA A 130 24.51 -27.02 3.17
N VAL A 131 23.89 -25.89 2.79
CA VAL A 131 24.27 -24.56 3.28
C VAL A 131 23.56 -24.13 4.57
N LYS A 132 22.78 -25.03 5.20
CA LYS A 132 22.03 -24.79 6.45
C LYS A 132 21.02 -23.64 6.39
N LEU A 133 20.37 -23.45 5.24
CA LEU A 133 19.32 -22.46 5.00
C LEU A 133 17.94 -23.10 4.73
N PHE A 134 17.82 -24.41 4.92
CA PHE A 134 16.53 -25.11 4.91
C PHE A 134 15.99 -25.23 6.33
N ARG A 135 14.77 -24.76 6.55
CA ARG A 135 14.19 -24.53 7.87
C ARG A 135 13.19 -25.61 8.27
N ASN A 136 13.30 -26.08 9.50
CA ASN A 136 12.23 -26.81 10.19
C ASN A 136 11.65 -25.96 11.34
N TYR A 137 10.47 -25.37 11.12
CA TYR A 137 9.82 -24.51 12.12
C TYR A 137 9.28 -25.26 13.35
N GLU A 138 9.22 -26.59 13.30
CA GLU A 138 8.81 -27.45 14.43
C GLU A 138 9.98 -27.82 15.34
N ASP A 139 11.23 -27.54 14.95
CA ASP A 139 12.43 -27.82 15.73
C ASP A 139 13.00 -26.52 16.35
N PRO A 140 12.74 -26.25 17.65
CA PRO A 140 13.27 -25.06 18.30
C PRO A 140 14.79 -25.04 18.41
N SER A 141 15.47 -26.19 18.26
CA SER A 141 16.95 -26.22 18.29
C SER A 141 17.59 -25.58 17.06
N GLU A 142 16.83 -25.43 15.98
CA GLU A 142 17.28 -24.68 14.82
C GLU A 142 17.11 -23.16 15.01
N ASP A 143 16.30 -22.66 15.96
CA ASP A 143 15.94 -21.24 16.12
C ASP A 143 17.17 -20.32 16.18
N PRO A 144 17.30 -19.33 15.27
CA PRO A 144 18.38 -18.36 15.31
C PRO A 144 18.38 -17.51 16.59
N GLU A 145 19.55 -17.00 16.94
CA GLU A 145 19.68 -15.97 17.98
C GLU A 145 19.26 -14.61 17.42
N TYR A 146 18.10 -14.12 17.86
CA TYR A 146 17.56 -12.83 17.43
C TYR A 146 17.97 -11.69 18.37
N SER A 147 18.04 -10.47 17.83
CA SER A 147 18.30 -9.26 18.64
C SER A 147 17.18 -8.97 19.63
N GLU A 148 15.95 -9.36 19.27
CA GLU A 148 14.73 -9.19 20.04
C GLU A 148 13.74 -10.27 19.58
N VAL A 149 12.90 -10.79 20.49
CA VAL A 149 11.86 -11.76 20.15
C VAL A 149 10.49 -11.18 20.51
N ILE A 150 9.58 -11.20 19.54
CA ILE A 150 8.17 -10.86 19.71
C ILE A 150 7.36 -12.13 19.51
N GLU A 151 6.55 -12.49 20.49
CA GLU A 151 5.63 -13.62 20.36
C GLU A 151 4.24 -13.14 19.93
N ILE A 152 3.68 -13.77 18.90
CA ILE A 152 2.34 -13.50 18.39
C ILE A 152 1.53 -14.80 18.41
N ASN A 153 0.45 -14.81 19.19
CA ASN A 153 -0.47 -15.93 19.26
C ASN A 153 -1.52 -15.85 18.13
N LEU A 154 -1.47 -16.81 17.20
CA LEU A 154 -2.39 -16.92 16.08
C LEU A 154 -3.84 -17.17 16.52
N SER A 155 -4.07 -17.74 17.69
CA SER A 155 -5.41 -17.94 18.25
C SER A 155 -6.09 -16.64 18.68
N SER A 156 -5.33 -15.55 18.84
CA SER A 156 -5.88 -14.20 19.07
C SER A 156 -6.38 -13.54 17.78
N MET A 157 -6.07 -14.11 16.60
CA MET A 157 -6.50 -13.59 15.32
C MET A 157 -7.96 -13.99 15.07
N VAL A 158 -8.87 -13.06 15.32
CA VAL A 158 -10.32 -13.26 15.14
C VAL A 158 -10.85 -12.48 13.94
N PRO A 159 -11.91 -12.96 13.27
CA PRO A 159 -12.56 -12.22 12.19
C PRO A 159 -13.17 -10.92 12.70
N HIS A 160 -13.01 -9.83 11.95
CA HIS A 160 -13.60 -8.54 12.28
C HIS A 160 -14.48 -8.01 11.14
N VAL A 161 -15.51 -7.28 11.53
CA VAL A 161 -16.18 -6.29 10.66
C VAL A 161 -15.82 -4.88 11.12
N SER A 162 -16.05 -3.87 10.29
CA SER A 162 -15.89 -2.47 10.69
C SER A 162 -17.11 -1.65 10.34
N GLY A 163 -17.73 -1.00 11.31
CA GLY A 163 -19.00 -0.30 11.18
C GLY A 163 -19.61 0.09 12.52
N PRO A 164 -20.82 0.70 12.53
CA PRO A 164 -21.71 0.89 11.37
C PRO A 164 -21.43 2.14 10.51
N LYS A 165 -20.57 3.07 10.95
CA LYS A 165 -20.41 4.38 10.28
C LYS A 165 -18.97 4.78 9.94
N ARG A 166 -17.94 4.15 10.54
CA ARG A 166 -16.53 4.49 10.28
C ARG A 166 -15.63 3.26 10.09
N PRO A 167 -14.66 3.31 9.15
CA PRO A 167 -13.69 2.23 8.91
C PRO A 167 -12.85 1.79 10.10
N GLN A 168 -12.61 2.67 11.07
CA GLN A 168 -11.84 2.37 12.27
C GLN A 168 -12.64 1.69 13.39
N ASP A 169 -13.97 1.64 13.27
CA ASP A 169 -14.85 1.08 14.29
C ASP A 169 -14.93 -0.44 14.14
N ARG A 170 -13.88 -1.14 14.60
CA ARG A 170 -13.80 -2.61 14.50
C ARG A 170 -14.72 -3.30 15.50
N VAL A 171 -15.37 -4.36 15.03
CA VAL A 171 -16.25 -5.24 15.81
C VAL A 171 -15.83 -6.68 15.52
N VAL A 172 -15.62 -7.47 16.55
CA VAL A 172 -15.35 -8.91 16.39
C VAL A 172 -16.64 -9.58 15.90
N VAL A 173 -16.55 -10.49 14.93
CA VAL A 173 -17.74 -11.12 14.33
C VAL A 173 -18.63 -11.81 15.37
N SER A 174 -18.04 -12.46 16.38
CA SER A 174 -18.79 -13.10 17.47
C SER A 174 -19.52 -12.12 18.40
N SER A 175 -19.21 -10.83 18.35
CA SER A 175 -19.88 -9.78 19.14
C SER A 175 -20.74 -8.85 18.27
N MET A 176 -20.97 -9.22 17.01
CA MET A 176 -21.63 -8.33 16.05
C MET A 176 -23.12 -8.12 16.39
N LYS A 177 -23.79 -9.17 16.87
CA LYS A 177 -25.19 -9.08 17.31
C LYS A 177 -25.34 -8.13 18.50
N GLU A 178 -24.48 -8.26 19.51
CA GLU A 178 -24.49 -7.43 20.71
C GLU A 178 -24.08 -5.98 20.40
N ASP A 179 -23.08 -5.76 19.56
CA ASP A 179 -22.65 -4.42 19.13
C ASP A 179 -23.77 -3.72 18.35
N PHE A 180 -24.45 -4.42 17.43
CA PHE A 180 -25.57 -3.85 16.70
C PHE A 180 -26.75 -3.50 17.61
N GLN A 181 -27.10 -4.40 18.53
CA GLN A 181 -28.17 -4.15 19.49
C GLN A 181 -27.84 -2.94 20.38
N SER A 182 -26.60 -2.85 20.86
CA SER A 182 -26.11 -1.68 21.61
C SER A 182 -26.17 -0.41 20.77
N CYS A 183 -25.85 -0.48 19.48
CA CYS A 183 -25.97 0.67 18.57
C CYS A 183 -27.41 1.15 18.40
N LEU A 184 -28.43 0.29 18.55
CA LEU A 184 -29.83 0.73 18.52
C LEU A 184 -30.18 1.60 19.74
N ASP A 185 -29.71 1.22 20.93
CA ASP A 185 -29.94 1.94 22.19
C ASP A 185 -29.15 3.26 22.30
N GLU A 186 -27.91 3.27 21.81
CA GLU A 186 -26.98 4.38 22.01
C GLU A 186 -27.43 5.69 21.34
N LYS A 187 -27.04 6.82 21.95
CA LYS A 187 -27.35 8.16 21.44
C LYS A 187 -26.81 8.33 20.02
N VAL A 188 -27.51 9.13 19.22
CA VAL A 188 -27.12 9.39 17.81
C VAL A 188 -25.65 9.81 17.74
N GLY A 189 -24.86 8.97 17.07
CA GLY A 189 -23.41 9.13 16.97
C GLY A 189 -22.83 8.16 15.96
N PHE A 190 -21.52 7.88 16.08
CA PHE A 190 -20.85 6.91 15.21
C PHE A 190 -21.27 5.46 15.48
N LYS A 191 -21.66 5.18 16.72
CA LYS A 191 -22.04 3.86 17.26
C LYS A 191 -23.44 3.88 17.88
N GLY A 192 -24.32 4.78 17.43
CA GLY A 192 -25.65 4.94 18.02
C GLY A 192 -26.68 5.48 17.06
N PHE A 193 -27.90 4.93 17.14
CA PHE A 193 -29.06 5.24 16.30
C PHE A 193 -30.25 5.80 17.08
N ASN A 194 -30.26 5.70 18.42
CA ASN A 194 -31.29 6.20 19.32
C ASN A 194 -32.71 5.71 18.97
N ILE A 195 -32.86 4.40 18.81
CA ILE A 195 -34.14 3.73 18.57
C ILE A 195 -34.71 3.29 19.93
N SER A 196 -35.93 3.71 20.25
CA SER A 196 -36.58 3.35 21.52
C SER A 196 -36.83 1.84 21.60
N LYS A 197 -36.78 1.27 22.81
CA LYS A 197 -36.93 -0.18 23.01
C LYS A 197 -38.23 -0.74 22.44
N GLU A 198 -39.32 0.02 22.47
CA GLU A 198 -40.61 -0.40 21.90
C GLU A 198 -40.57 -0.52 20.37
N LYS A 199 -39.65 0.21 19.71
CA LYS A 199 -39.50 0.20 18.24
C LYS A 199 -38.45 -0.79 17.75
N GLN A 200 -37.58 -1.31 18.61
CA GLN A 200 -36.49 -2.20 18.17
C GLN A 200 -37.00 -3.53 17.59
N GLU A 201 -38.19 -3.97 17.98
CA GLU A 201 -38.83 -5.18 17.45
C GLU A 201 -39.71 -4.93 16.22
N THR A 202 -39.70 -3.71 15.66
CA THR A 202 -40.53 -3.36 14.49
C THR A 202 -40.21 -4.28 13.32
N ARG A 203 -41.26 -4.90 12.75
CA ARG A 203 -41.22 -5.65 11.51
C ARG A 203 -42.17 -5.04 10.50
N VAL A 204 -41.70 -4.84 9.27
CA VAL A 204 -42.50 -4.27 8.19
C VAL A 204 -42.63 -5.30 7.06
N PRO A 205 -43.84 -5.82 6.80
CA PRO A 205 -44.08 -6.70 5.67
C PRO A 205 -44.09 -5.91 4.37
N PHE A 206 -43.57 -6.51 3.30
CA PHE A 206 -43.58 -5.94 1.95
C PHE A 206 -43.61 -7.05 0.89
N ARG A 207 -44.07 -6.70 -0.31
CA ARG A 207 -44.18 -7.65 -1.42
C ARG A 207 -43.06 -7.43 -2.43
N HIS A 208 -42.36 -8.49 -2.81
CA HIS A 208 -41.32 -8.45 -3.84
C HIS A 208 -41.38 -9.72 -4.69
N CYS A 209 -41.33 -9.59 -6.03
CA CYS A 209 -41.40 -10.72 -6.97
C CYS A 209 -42.55 -11.72 -6.69
N GLY A 210 -43.71 -11.21 -6.26
CA GLY A 210 -44.90 -12.02 -5.99
C GLY A 210 -44.97 -12.68 -4.61
N GLN A 211 -43.89 -12.65 -3.82
CA GLN A 211 -43.79 -13.20 -2.46
C GLN A 211 -43.80 -12.10 -1.39
N GLU A 212 -44.25 -12.43 -0.17
CA GLU A 212 -44.17 -11.55 1.00
C GLU A 212 -42.87 -11.79 1.77
N TYR A 213 -42.23 -10.70 2.18
CA TYR A 213 -41.03 -10.67 3.01
C TYR A 213 -41.21 -9.67 4.14
N GLU A 214 -40.35 -9.76 5.16
CA GLU A 214 -40.33 -8.82 6.28
C GLU A 214 -38.95 -8.19 6.43
N LEU A 215 -38.91 -6.88 6.69
CA LEU A 215 -37.72 -6.16 7.13
C LEU A 215 -37.82 -5.82 8.62
N ALA A 216 -36.68 -5.84 9.28
CA ALA A 216 -36.51 -5.40 10.67
C ALA A 216 -35.21 -4.59 10.80
N HIS A 217 -34.94 -4.04 11.98
CA HIS A 217 -33.65 -3.47 12.28
C HIS A 217 -32.54 -4.52 12.07
N GLY A 218 -31.47 -4.14 11.36
CA GLY A 218 -30.36 -5.05 11.07
C GLY A 218 -30.50 -5.83 9.78
N SER A 219 -31.66 -5.77 9.10
CA SER A 219 -31.85 -6.45 7.81
C SER A 219 -30.83 -5.98 6.77
N VAL A 220 -30.15 -6.93 6.14
CA VAL A 220 -29.20 -6.67 5.07
C VAL A 220 -29.98 -6.44 3.77
N VAL A 221 -29.79 -5.28 3.16
CA VAL A 221 -30.44 -4.92 1.89
C VAL A 221 -29.45 -4.74 0.75
N ILE A 222 -28.15 -4.58 1.07
CA ILE A 222 -27.06 -4.50 0.09
C ILE A 222 -25.92 -5.40 0.58
N ALA A 223 -25.44 -6.30 -0.29
CA ALA A 223 -24.27 -7.14 -0.04
C ALA A 223 -23.32 -7.10 -1.23
N ALA A 224 -22.14 -6.49 -1.08
CA ALA A 224 -21.26 -6.21 -2.22
C ALA A 224 -19.83 -6.73 -2.03
N VAL A 225 -19.41 -7.65 -2.89
CA VAL A 225 -18.03 -8.15 -2.94
C VAL A 225 -17.23 -7.29 -3.94
N ILE A 226 -16.27 -6.50 -3.46
CA ILE A 226 -15.56 -5.43 -4.19
C ILE A 226 -14.05 -5.45 -3.93
N SER A 227 -13.27 -4.92 -4.88
CA SER A 227 -12.02 -5.59 -5.25
C SER A 227 -10.66 -4.93 -5.02
N CYS A 228 -10.50 -3.63 -4.79
CA CYS A 228 -9.13 -3.10 -4.67
C CYS A 228 -8.46 -3.45 -3.33
N THR A 229 -9.25 -3.64 -2.27
CA THR A 229 -8.73 -3.88 -0.91
C THR A 229 -8.51 -5.37 -0.61
N ASN A 230 -9.42 -6.25 -1.06
CA ASN A 230 -9.44 -7.67 -0.64
C ASN A 230 -9.20 -8.67 -1.79
N ASN A 231 -9.50 -8.36 -3.06
CA ASN A 231 -9.43 -9.36 -4.15
C ASN A 231 -8.05 -9.49 -4.82
N CYS A 232 -7.02 -8.78 -4.33
CA CYS A 232 -5.63 -9.10 -4.67
C CYS A 232 -5.16 -10.40 -4.02
N ASN A 233 -5.92 -10.93 -3.06
CA ASN A 233 -5.67 -12.21 -2.41
C ASN A 233 -6.67 -13.27 -2.93
N PRO A 234 -6.24 -14.21 -3.79
CA PRO A 234 -7.14 -15.24 -4.32
C PRO A 234 -7.76 -16.12 -3.24
N SER A 235 -7.02 -16.43 -2.17
CA SER A 235 -7.51 -17.22 -1.02
C SER A 235 -8.87 -16.72 -0.52
N VAL A 236 -9.01 -15.43 -0.21
CA VAL A 236 -10.24 -14.88 0.40
C VAL A 236 -11.42 -14.88 -0.59
N MET A 237 -11.15 -14.64 -1.87
CA MET A 237 -12.18 -14.72 -2.91
C MET A 237 -12.63 -16.15 -3.20
N LEU A 238 -11.70 -17.11 -3.10
CA LEU A 238 -12.02 -18.53 -3.17
C LEU A 238 -12.77 -19.01 -1.94
N THR A 239 -12.44 -18.51 -0.74
CA THR A 239 -13.24 -18.76 0.46
C THR A 239 -14.69 -18.35 0.20
N ALA A 240 -14.93 -17.16 -0.37
CA ALA A 240 -16.28 -16.71 -0.71
C ALA A 240 -16.96 -17.60 -1.76
N GLY A 241 -16.23 -18.01 -2.81
CA GLY A 241 -16.76 -18.89 -3.85
C GLY A 241 -17.06 -20.32 -3.37
N LEU A 242 -16.17 -20.92 -2.57
CA LEU A 242 -16.36 -22.25 -1.99
C LEU A 242 -17.47 -22.24 -0.94
N LEU A 243 -17.58 -21.18 -0.13
CA LEU A 243 -18.71 -20.97 0.77
C LEU A 243 -20.02 -20.88 -0.03
N ALA A 244 -20.04 -20.13 -1.13
CA ALA A 244 -21.21 -20.06 -2.01
C ALA A 244 -21.58 -21.43 -2.60
N LYS A 245 -20.58 -22.21 -3.03
CA LYS A 245 -20.78 -23.59 -3.52
C LYS A 245 -21.43 -24.47 -2.45
N LYS A 246 -20.86 -24.52 -1.24
CA LYS A 246 -21.41 -25.32 -0.13
C LYS A 246 -22.79 -24.84 0.31
N ALA A 247 -23.03 -23.53 0.32
CA ALA A 247 -24.34 -22.96 0.62
C ALA A 247 -25.41 -23.42 -0.37
N VAL A 248 -25.13 -23.33 -1.68
CA VAL A 248 -26.03 -23.75 -2.74
C VAL A 248 -26.26 -25.26 -2.72
N GLU A 249 -25.21 -26.06 -2.52
CA GLU A 249 -25.31 -27.53 -2.40
C GLU A 249 -26.10 -27.95 -1.15
N ALA A 250 -26.06 -27.14 -0.09
CA ALA A 250 -26.90 -27.28 1.09
C ALA A 250 -28.34 -26.75 0.89
N GLY A 251 -28.69 -26.19 -0.28
CA GLY A 251 -30.03 -25.68 -0.57
C GLY A 251 -30.33 -24.29 0.00
N LEU A 252 -29.31 -23.54 0.44
CA LEU A 252 -29.47 -22.16 0.90
C LEU A 252 -29.58 -21.21 -0.28
N VAL A 253 -30.35 -20.13 -0.08
CA VAL A 253 -30.57 -19.06 -1.07
C VAL A 253 -30.43 -17.70 -0.40
N VAL A 254 -29.99 -16.70 -1.16
CA VAL A 254 -30.06 -15.30 -0.75
C VAL A 254 -31.47 -14.78 -1.06
N LYS A 255 -32.07 -14.03 -0.12
CA LYS A 255 -33.40 -13.44 -0.34
C LYS A 255 -33.34 -12.49 -1.56
N PRO A 256 -34.28 -12.60 -2.53
CA PRO A 256 -34.14 -11.95 -3.84
C PRO A 256 -34.22 -10.42 -3.80
N TYR A 257 -34.76 -9.84 -2.72
CA TYR A 257 -34.79 -8.39 -2.54
C TYR A 257 -33.42 -7.79 -2.14
N ILE A 258 -32.47 -8.63 -1.68
CA ILE A 258 -31.15 -8.18 -1.28
C ILE A 258 -30.33 -7.86 -2.52
N ARG A 259 -29.78 -6.66 -2.59
CA ARG A 259 -28.95 -6.26 -3.72
C ARG A 259 -27.54 -6.80 -3.57
N THR A 260 -27.32 -7.99 -4.14
CA THR A 260 -26.01 -8.62 -4.25
C THR A 260 -25.22 -8.09 -5.46
N SER A 261 -23.89 -8.07 -5.36
CA SER A 261 -23.02 -7.72 -6.49
C SER A 261 -21.59 -8.22 -6.30
N LEU A 262 -20.97 -8.65 -7.39
CA LEU A 262 -19.54 -8.93 -7.49
C LEU A 262 -18.89 -7.92 -8.44
N ALA A 263 -18.01 -7.08 -7.91
CA ALA A 263 -17.27 -6.08 -8.68
C ALA A 263 -15.76 -6.33 -8.57
N PRO A 264 -15.20 -7.23 -9.40
CA PRO A 264 -13.77 -7.49 -9.45
C PRO A 264 -12.98 -6.26 -9.92
N GLY A 265 -11.70 -6.24 -9.63
CA GLY A 265 -10.78 -5.12 -9.85
C GLY A 265 -9.82 -5.42 -10.99
N SER A 266 -9.75 -6.69 -11.37
CA SER A 266 -9.11 -7.16 -12.59
C SER A 266 -9.88 -8.36 -13.14
N GLY A 267 -9.72 -8.61 -14.44
CA GLY A 267 -10.25 -9.82 -15.10
C GLY A 267 -9.65 -11.12 -14.56
N MET A 268 -8.50 -11.06 -13.88
CA MET A 268 -7.86 -12.25 -13.30
C MET A 268 -8.72 -12.88 -12.19
N VAL A 269 -9.45 -12.07 -11.42
CA VAL A 269 -10.36 -12.57 -10.38
C VAL A 269 -11.48 -13.39 -10.97
N THR A 270 -12.15 -12.86 -12.00
CA THR A 270 -13.18 -13.59 -12.72
C THR A 270 -12.63 -14.87 -13.34
N HIS A 271 -11.42 -14.79 -13.93
CA HIS A 271 -10.78 -15.95 -14.53
C HIS A 271 -10.57 -17.07 -13.52
N TYR A 272 -9.97 -16.80 -12.36
CA TYR A 272 -9.72 -17.87 -11.40
C TYR A 272 -10.97 -18.39 -10.71
N LEU A 273 -12.00 -17.55 -10.46
CA LEU A 273 -13.28 -18.00 -9.92
C LEU A 273 -14.04 -18.87 -10.93
N SER A 274 -13.88 -18.59 -12.22
CA SER A 274 -14.45 -19.41 -13.29
C SER A 274 -13.71 -20.73 -13.42
N THR A 275 -12.37 -20.72 -13.45
CA THR A 275 -11.56 -21.93 -13.60
C THR A 275 -11.67 -22.86 -12.39
N SER A 276 -11.83 -22.33 -11.17
CA SER A 276 -12.11 -23.13 -9.97
C SER A 276 -13.54 -23.66 -9.88
N GLY A 277 -14.42 -23.29 -10.83
CA GLY A 277 -15.80 -23.76 -10.89
C GLY A 277 -16.73 -23.15 -9.84
N VAL A 278 -16.30 -22.11 -9.10
CA VAL A 278 -17.11 -21.50 -8.03
C VAL A 278 -17.96 -20.31 -8.50
N LEU A 279 -17.61 -19.69 -9.62
CA LEU A 279 -18.35 -18.53 -10.15
C LEU A 279 -19.84 -18.80 -10.42
N PRO A 280 -20.25 -19.97 -10.98
CA PRO A 280 -21.68 -20.27 -11.16
C PRO A 280 -22.48 -20.26 -9.86
N TYR A 281 -21.89 -20.72 -8.75
CA TYR A 281 -22.53 -20.75 -7.44
C TYR A 281 -22.65 -19.35 -6.83
N LEU A 282 -21.64 -18.49 -7.04
CA LEU A 282 -21.74 -17.07 -6.68
C LEU A 282 -22.89 -16.39 -7.45
N ASN A 283 -23.01 -16.64 -8.76
CA ASN A 283 -24.11 -16.11 -9.57
C ASN A 283 -25.47 -16.61 -9.08
N GLN A 284 -25.59 -17.88 -8.67
CA GLN A 284 -26.84 -18.45 -8.13
C GLN A 284 -27.27 -17.78 -6.81
N LEU A 285 -26.32 -17.29 -6.01
CA LEU A 285 -26.59 -16.45 -4.84
C LEU A 285 -26.76 -14.95 -5.18
N GLY A 286 -26.77 -14.59 -6.47
CA GLY A 286 -26.93 -13.23 -6.99
C GLY A 286 -25.65 -12.38 -7.06
N PHE A 287 -24.49 -12.94 -6.72
CA PHE A 287 -23.19 -12.26 -6.83
C PHE A 287 -22.66 -12.28 -8.27
N GLU A 288 -23.42 -11.68 -9.19
CA GLU A 288 -23.03 -11.56 -10.59
C GLU A 288 -21.91 -10.52 -10.77
N VAL A 289 -21.07 -10.76 -11.78
CA VAL A 289 -20.01 -9.83 -12.18
C VAL A 289 -20.62 -8.60 -12.86
N ILE A 290 -20.77 -7.51 -12.11
CA ILE A 290 -21.41 -6.27 -12.61
C ILE A 290 -20.44 -5.32 -13.32
N GLY A 291 -19.14 -5.57 -13.22
CA GLY A 291 -18.11 -4.78 -13.90
C GLY A 291 -16.76 -4.77 -13.19
N TYR A 292 -15.75 -4.23 -13.87
CA TYR A 292 -14.39 -4.13 -13.36
C TYR A 292 -14.09 -2.70 -12.88
N GLY A 293 -14.08 -2.48 -11.56
CA GLY A 293 -13.81 -1.14 -11.02
C GLY A 293 -14.35 -0.91 -9.61
N CYS A 294 -14.42 0.35 -9.19
CA CYS A 294 -14.77 0.70 -7.81
C CYS A 294 -16.24 0.45 -7.45
N ALA A 295 -17.18 0.52 -8.41
CA ALA A 295 -18.62 0.23 -8.23
C ALA A 295 -19.20 0.74 -6.88
N THR A 296 -19.85 -0.13 -6.10
CA THR A 296 -20.45 0.16 -4.80
C THR A 296 -19.46 0.78 -3.79
N CYS A 297 -18.13 0.57 -3.91
CA CYS A 297 -17.12 1.13 -2.99
C CYS A 297 -17.07 2.68 -3.06
N VAL A 298 -17.40 3.26 -4.21
CA VAL A 298 -17.49 4.72 -4.40
C VAL A 298 -18.90 5.26 -4.30
N GLY A 299 -19.88 4.44 -3.92
CA GLY A 299 -21.30 4.83 -3.87
C GLY A 299 -22.05 4.65 -5.20
N ASN A 300 -21.44 4.05 -6.21
CA ASN A 300 -22.13 3.69 -7.46
C ASN A 300 -22.93 2.40 -7.24
N THR A 301 -23.92 2.47 -6.37
CA THR A 301 -24.82 1.36 -6.06
C THR A 301 -26.04 1.44 -6.96
N ALA A 302 -26.47 0.31 -7.52
CA ALA A 302 -27.76 0.27 -8.21
C ALA A 302 -28.91 0.57 -7.23
N PRO A 303 -29.99 1.24 -7.68
CA PRO A 303 -31.11 1.56 -6.81
C PRO A 303 -31.74 0.29 -6.22
N LEU A 304 -32.16 0.37 -4.95
CA LEU A 304 -32.92 -0.69 -4.30
C LEU A 304 -34.35 -0.74 -4.85
N PRO A 305 -35.03 -1.91 -4.79
CA PRO A 305 -36.44 -2.00 -5.16
C PRO A 305 -37.29 -1.02 -4.34
N GLU A 306 -38.25 -0.34 -4.97
CA GLU A 306 -39.10 0.67 -4.30
C GLU A 306 -39.80 0.10 -3.06
N ALA A 307 -40.34 -1.11 -3.16
CA ALA A 307 -40.98 -1.79 -2.03
C ALA A 307 -40.06 -1.98 -0.81
N VAL A 308 -38.76 -2.17 -1.02
CA VAL A 308 -37.75 -2.26 0.07
C VAL A 308 -37.53 -0.89 0.67
N VAL A 309 -37.36 0.14 -0.17
CA VAL A 309 -37.15 1.52 0.29
C VAL A 309 -38.36 2.03 1.09
N ASP A 310 -39.57 1.73 0.63
CA ASP A 310 -40.81 2.12 1.28
C ASP A 310 -40.97 1.42 2.64
N ALA A 311 -40.67 0.11 2.70
CA ALA A 311 -40.70 -0.63 3.95
C ALA A 311 -39.70 -0.09 4.99
N ILE A 312 -38.48 0.28 4.55
CA ILE A 312 -37.47 0.89 5.42
C ILE A 312 -37.97 2.23 5.97
N LYS A 313 -38.54 3.08 5.12
CA LYS A 313 -39.05 4.40 5.53
C LYS A 313 -40.28 4.29 6.43
N GLN A 314 -41.21 3.40 6.11
CA GLN A 314 -42.45 3.20 6.86
C GLN A 314 -42.17 2.71 8.29
N GLY A 315 -41.18 1.83 8.47
CA GLY A 315 -40.79 1.31 9.78
C GLY A 315 -39.72 2.13 10.51
N ASP A 316 -39.19 3.21 9.91
CA ASP A 316 -37.99 3.92 10.40
C ASP A 316 -36.83 2.94 10.73
N LEU A 317 -36.65 1.95 9.85
CA LEU A 317 -35.75 0.83 10.11
C LEU A 317 -34.29 1.23 9.92
N VAL A 318 -33.42 0.67 10.76
CA VAL A 318 -31.96 0.73 10.57
C VAL A 318 -31.57 -0.41 9.63
N ALA A 319 -31.74 -0.18 8.33
CA ALA A 319 -31.31 -1.12 7.29
C ALA A 319 -29.78 -1.14 7.15
N CYS A 320 -29.24 -2.31 6.82
CA CYS A 320 -27.81 -2.56 6.79
C CYS A 320 -27.29 -2.85 5.38
N SER A 321 -26.04 -2.44 5.14
CA SER A 321 -25.22 -2.98 4.05
C SER A 321 -23.98 -3.67 4.58
N VAL A 322 -23.49 -4.66 3.84
CA VAL A 322 -22.22 -5.32 4.10
C VAL A 322 -21.41 -5.33 2.80
N LEU A 323 -20.16 -4.88 2.84
CA LEU A 323 -19.31 -4.82 1.65
C LEU A 323 -17.84 -5.11 1.94
N SER A 324 -17.11 -5.65 0.97
CA SER A 324 -15.67 -5.91 1.11
C SER A 324 -14.78 -4.73 0.67
N GLY A 325 -15.26 -3.51 0.86
CA GLY A 325 -14.57 -2.25 0.55
C GLY A 325 -13.64 -1.75 1.67
N ASN A 326 -13.25 -0.47 1.61
CA ASN A 326 -12.41 0.19 2.63
C ASN A 326 -13.04 1.45 3.25
N ARG A 327 -14.20 1.90 2.75
CA ARG A 327 -14.90 3.10 3.22
C ARG A 327 -16.41 2.88 3.16
N HIS A 328 -17.13 3.37 4.18
CA HIS A 328 -18.56 3.07 4.35
C HIS A 328 -19.32 4.16 5.14
N PHE A 329 -19.04 5.44 4.89
CA PHE A 329 -19.75 6.52 5.60
C PHE A 329 -21.27 6.46 5.40
N GLU A 330 -22.03 6.91 6.40
CA GLU A 330 -23.50 7.02 6.34
C GLU A 330 -23.95 7.78 5.08
N GLY A 331 -24.98 7.28 4.40
CA GLY A 331 -25.50 7.86 3.15
C GLY A 331 -24.62 7.66 1.90
N ARG A 332 -23.45 7.01 2.01
CA ARG A 332 -22.54 6.81 0.85
C ARG A 332 -23.08 5.84 -0.19
N LEU A 333 -23.85 4.83 0.21
CA LEU A 333 -24.29 3.74 -0.67
C LEU A 333 -25.74 3.90 -1.16
N CYS A 334 -26.64 4.19 -0.22
CA CYS A 334 -28.05 4.56 -0.41
C CYS A 334 -28.42 5.48 0.74
N ASP A 335 -29.25 6.50 0.48
CA ASP A 335 -29.80 7.38 1.53
C ASP A 335 -30.64 6.61 2.56
N CYS A 336 -31.21 5.49 2.14
CA CYS A 336 -32.03 4.59 2.94
C CYS A 336 -31.24 3.68 3.90
N VAL A 337 -29.90 3.58 3.76
CA VAL A 337 -29.06 2.67 4.55
C VAL A 337 -28.26 3.45 5.58
N ARG A 338 -28.62 3.26 6.85
CA ARG A 338 -28.04 3.96 8.00
C ARG A 338 -26.83 3.25 8.61
N ALA A 339 -26.73 1.93 8.43
CA ALA A 339 -25.64 1.11 8.95
C ALA A 339 -24.89 0.41 7.80
N ASN A 340 -23.57 0.57 7.75
CA ASN A 340 -22.74 -0.05 6.73
C ASN A 340 -21.56 -0.77 7.39
N TYR A 341 -21.28 -2.00 6.97
CA TYR A 341 -20.20 -2.80 7.56
C TYR A 341 -19.20 -3.24 6.50
N LEU A 342 -17.91 -3.01 6.77
CA LEU A 342 -16.83 -3.62 6.02
C LEU A 342 -16.57 -5.01 6.55
N ALA A 343 -16.54 -6.01 5.66
CA ALA A 343 -16.27 -7.39 6.02
C ALA A 343 -15.42 -8.07 4.94
N SER A 344 -14.83 -9.23 5.25
CA SER A 344 -14.17 -10.04 4.24
C SER A 344 -15.21 -10.55 3.21
N PRO A 345 -14.82 -10.78 1.94
CA PRO A 345 -15.68 -11.40 0.92
C PRO A 345 -16.54 -12.59 1.40
N PRO A 346 -16.01 -13.62 2.11
CA PRO A 346 -16.86 -14.72 2.59
C PRO A 346 -17.89 -14.28 3.63
N LEU A 347 -17.56 -13.32 4.51
CA LEU A 347 -18.53 -12.76 5.45
C LEU A 347 -19.62 -11.95 4.75
N VAL A 348 -19.31 -11.23 3.66
CA VAL A 348 -20.33 -10.57 2.84
C VAL A 348 -21.34 -11.60 2.30
N VAL A 349 -20.86 -12.74 1.81
CA VAL A 349 -21.73 -13.83 1.34
C VAL A 349 -22.54 -14.43 2.50
N ALA A 350 -21.91 -14.67 3.65
CA ALA A 350 -22.60 -15.19 4.84
C ALA A 350 -23.73 -14.27 5.33
N TYR A 351 -23.47 -12.96 5.44
CA TYR A 351 -24.48 -11.98 5.83
C TYR A 351 -25.58 -11.81 4.76
N ALA A 352 -25.28 -12.01 3.48
CA ALA A 352 -26.29 -12.01 2.42
C ALA A 352 -27.24 -13.21 2.57
N ILE A 353 -26.71 -14.40 2.87
CA ILE A 353 -27.50 -15.61 3.10
C ILE A 353 -28.38 -15.44 4.36
N ALA A 354 -27.78 -15.01 5.48
CA ALA A 354 -28.52 -14.75 6.72
C ALA A 354 -29.58 -13.65 6.56
N GLY A 355 -29.31 -12.64 5.72
CA GLY A 355 -30.19 -11.50 5.47
C GLY A 355 -30.29 -10.51 6.64
N THR A 356 -29.45 -10.64 7.66
CA THR A 356 -29.38 -9.74 8.82
C THR A 356 -27.95 -9.68 9.37
N VAL A 357 -27.55 -8.52 9.92
CA VAL A 357 -26.29 -8.40 10.68
C VAL A 357 -26.44 -8.77 12.16
N GLY A 358 -27.68 -8.85 12.65
CA GLY A 358 -28.02 -9.21 14.03
C GLY A 358 -28.09 -10.72 14.27
N ILE A 359 -27.14 -11.47 13.71
CA ILE A 359 -27.03 -12.93 13.82
C ILE A 359 -25.80 -13.31 14.62
N ASP A 360 -25.95 -14.28 15.52
CA ASP A 360 -24.83 -15.01 16.13
C ASP A 360 -24.56 -16.28 15.33
N PHE A 361 -23.49 -16.29 14.53
CA PHE A 361 -23.14 -17.43 13.67
C PHE A 361 -22.76 -18.71 14.42
N GLU A 362 -22.45 -18.65 15.73
CA GLU A 362 -22.13 -19.83 16.53
C GLU A 362 -23.39 -20.56 17.00
N HIS A 363 -24.43 -19.80 17.35
CA HIS A 363 -25.64 -20.33 18.00
C HIS A 363 -26.89 -20.31 17.10
N GLU A 364 -26.90 -19.55 16.01
CA GLU A 364 -28.04 -19.43 15.10
C GLU A 364 -27.72 -19.98 13.69
N PRO A 365 -28.65 -20.72 13.06
CA PRO A 365 -28.45 -21.21 11.71
C PRO A 365 -28.55 -20.07 10.68
N LEU A 366 -27.76 -20.18 9.60
CA LEU A 366 -27.86 -19.28 8.44
C LEU A 366 -29.19 -19.42 7.70
N GLY A 367 -29.73 -20.63 7.70
CA GLY A 367 -30.99 -20.96 7.07
C GLY A 367 -31.40 -22.39 7.34
N VAL A 368 -32.62 -22.71 6.91
CA VAL A 368 -33.20 -24.05 6.99
C VAL A 368 -33.39 -24.55 5.57
N THR A 369 -32.93 -25.76 5.29
CA THR A 369 -33.05 -26.39 3.98
C THR A 369 -34.51 -26.81 3.69
N PRO A 370 -34.87 -27.13 2.43
CA PRO A 370 -36.21 -27.62 2.10
C PRO A 370 -36.62 -28.90 2.85
N ASP A 371 -35.65 -29.73 3.24
CA ASP A 371 -35.81 -30.94 4.06
C ASP A 371 -35.83 -30.68 5.57
N GLY A 372 -35.78 -29.41 6.01
CA GLY A 372 -35.91 -29.00 7.41
C GLY A 372 -34.60 -29.03 8.22
N LYS A 373 -33.45 -29.26 7.57
CA LYS A 373 -32.14 -29.28 8.23
C LYS A 373 -31.67 -27.86 8.51
N GLN A 374 -31.25 -27.59 9.73
CA GLN A 374 -30.59 -26.33 10.10
C GLN A 374 -29.14 -26.35 9.61
N VAL A 375 -28.74 -25.30 8.89
CA VAL A 375 -27.37 -25.15 8.37
C VAL A 375 -26.71 -23.97 9.05
N TYR A 376 -25.61 -24.23 9.76
CA TYR A 376 -24.80 -23.23 10.45
C TYR A 376 -23.66 -22.73 9.56
N LEU A 377 -23.09 -21.57 9.90
CA LEU A 377 -21.93 -21.03 9.16
C LEU A 377 -20.77 -22.02 9.14
N ARG A 378 -20.50 -22.69 10.27
CA ARG A 378 -19.45 -23.72 10.40
C ARG A 378 -19.63 -24.92 9.46
N ASP A 379 -20.86 -25.21 9.03
CA ASP A 379 -21.15 -26.37 8.17
C ASP A 379 -20.76 -26.09 6.70
N ILE A 380 -20.81 -24.82 6.29
CA ILE A 380 -20.54 -24.38 4.92
C ILE A 380 -19.25 -23.56 4.79
N TRP A 381 -18.57 -23.24 5.89
CA TRP A 381 -17.30 -22.55 5.86
C TRP A 381 -16.21 -23.50 5.34
N PRO A 382 -15.55 -23.19 4.22
CA PRO A 382 -14.52 -24.07 3.67
C PRO A 382 -13.31 -24.12 4.60
N SER A 383 -12.69 -25.30 4.72
CA SER A 383 -11.48 -25.44 5.51
C SER A 383 -10.30 -24.75 4.81
N ARG A 384 -9.25 -24.40 5.57
CA ARG A 384 -8.05 -23.78 4.98
C ARG A 384 -7.36 -24.70 4.00
N GLU A 385 -7.34 -26.00 4.29
CA GLU A 385 -6.77 -27.03 3.42
C GLU A 385 -7.53 -27.09 2.09
N GLU A 386 -8.86 -27.03 2.12
CA GLU A 386 -9.71 -27.01 0.92
C GLU A 386 -9.45 -25.76 0.05
N ILE A 387 -9.32 -24.59 0.69
CA ILE A 387 -9.00 -23.32 0.00
C ILE A 387 -7.61 -23.41 -0.63
N GLN A 388 -6.60 -23.81 0.15
CA GLN A 388 -5.21 -23.94 -0.32
C GLN A 388 -5.10 -24.94 -1.47
N GLN A 389 -5.76 -26.09 -1.36
CA GLN A 389 -5.75 -27.08 -2.42
C GLN A 389 -6.38 -26.52 -3.71
N THR A 390 -7.54 -25.87 -3.61
CA THR A 390 -8.20 -25.25 -4.76
C THR A 390 -7.34 -24.15 -5.40
N GLU A 391 -6.74 -23.29 -4.56
CA GLU A 391 -5.88 -22.20 -4.98
C GLU A 391 -4.66 -22.72 -5.73
N GLU A 392 -3.90 -23.64 -5.13
CA GLU A 392 -2.65 -24.06 -5.73
C GLU A 392 -2.85 -25.06 -6.90
N ASP A 393 -3.82 -25.98 -6.82
CA ASP A 393 -4.04 -27.00 -7.87
C ASP A 393 -4.74 -26.44 -9.10
N THR A 394 -5.69 -25.52 -8.93
CA THR A 394 -6.53 -25.05 -10.04
C THR A 394 -6.07 -23.71 -10.59
N ILE A 395 -5.69 -22.78 -9.72
CA ILE A 395 -5.46 -21.39 -10.12
C ILE A 395 -3.99 -21.18 -10.45
N ILE A 396 -3.09 -21.50 -9.53
CA ILE A 396 -1.66 -21.28 -9.74
C ILE A 396 -1.17 -22.13 -10.91
N SER A 397 -1.49 -23.42 -10.94
CA SER A 397 -1.14 -24.31 -12.06
C SER A 397 -1.65 -23.80 -13.41
N SER A 398 -2.93 -23.43 -13.51
CA SER A 398 -3.53 -22.90 -14.74
C SER A 398 -2.91 -21.57 -15.17
N ILE A 399 -2.73 -20.62 -14.24
CA ILE A 399 -2.15 -19.30 -14.54
C ILE A 399 -0.71 -19.44 -15.03
N PHE A 400 0.12 -20.26 -14.38
CA PHE A 400 1.51 -20.43 -14.79
C PHE A 400 1.62 -21.18 -16.12
N LYS A 401 0.72 -22.12 -16.41
CA LYS A 401 0.62 -22.79 -17.71
C LYS A 401 0.23 -21.81 -18.82
N ASP A 402 -0.78 -20.99 -18.58
CA ASP A 402 -1.25 -19.97 -19.53
C ASP A 402 -0.22 -18.86 -19.75
N LEU A 403 0.42 -18.38 -18.69
CA LEU A 403 1.50 -17.38 -18.76
C LEU A 403 2.66 -17.90 -19.60
N ARG A 404 3.09 -19.15 -19.40
CA ARG A 404 4.15 -19.75 -20.22
C ARG A 404 3.72 -19.84 -21.68
N GLY A 405 2.50 -20.29 -21.97
CA GLY A 405 1.96 -20.33 -23.33
C GLY A 405 1.90 -18.94 -24.00
N ARG A 406 1.60 -17.88 -23.22
CA ARG A 406 1.64 -16.49 -23.71
C ARG A 406 3.06 -15.96 -23.88
N MET A 407 3.99 -16.33 -23.01
CA MET A 407 5.41 -15.97 -23.15
C MET A 407 6.04 -16.63 -24.38
N GLU A 408 5.67 -17.88 -24.68
CA GLU A 408 6.14 -18.62 -25.86
C GLU A 408 5.54 -18.09 -27.17
N LYS A 409 4.23 -17.80 -27.18
CA LYS A 409 3.55 -17.28 -28.38
C LYS A 409 3.80 -15.77 -28.61
N GLY A 410 4.22 -15.05 -27.58
CA GLY A 410 4.28 -13.60 -27.58
C GLY A 410 2.90 -12.95 -27.69
N ASN A 411 2.86 -11.63 -27.61
CA ASN A 411 1.66 -10.83 -27.86
C ASN A 411 1.80 -10.20 -29.25
N THR A 412 0.81 -10.36 -30.14
CA THR A 412 0.85 -9.79 -31.49
C THR A 412 1.10 -8.29 -31.50
N PHE A 413 0.52 -7.53 -30.57
CA PHE A 413 0.79 -6.10 -30.45
C PHE A 413 2.21 -5.81 -30.01
N TRP A 414 2.79 -6.63 -29.13
CA TRP A 414 4.18 -6.48 -28.67
C TRP A 414 5.18 -6.87 -29.76
N ASN A 415 4.93 -7.98 -30.44
CA ASN A 415 5.78 -8.51 -31.51
C ASN A 415 5.81 -7.56 -32.72
N ASN A 416 4.75 -6.77 -32.92
CA ASN A 416 4.65 -5.79 -34.01
C ASN A 416 5.23 -4.41 -33.64
N ILE A 417 5.79 -4.22 -32.43
CA ILE A 417 6.49 -2.97 -32.10
C ILE A 417 7.81 -2.95 -32.87
N GLU A 418 7.95 -2.00 -33.79
CA GLU A 418 9.21 -1.76 -34.48
C GLU A 418 10.23 -1.15 -33.50
N CYS A 419 11.36 -1.83 -33.33
CA CYS A 419 12.46 -1.40 -32.47
C CYS A 419 13.73 -1.20 -33.31
N PRO A 420 14.39 -0.03 -33.26
CA PRO A 420 15.64 0.17 -33.97
C PRO A 420 16.75 -0.69 -33.35
N ASP A 421 17.59 -1.30 -34.20
CA ASP A 421 18.74 -2.13 -33.79
C ASP A 421 19.96 -1.26 -33.43
N SER A 422 19.78 -0.34 -32.48
CA SER A 422 20.83 0.57 -32.03
C SER A 422 21.15 0.39 -30.57
N VAL A 423 22.44 0.29 -30.25
CA VAL A 423 22.95 0.24 -28.87
C VAL A 423 22.76 1.59 -28.16
N LEU A 424 22.86 2.70 -28.90
CA LEU A 424 22.60 4.04 -28.38
C LEU A 424 21.15 4.42 -28.65
N PHE A 425 20.42 4.83 -27.62
CA PHE A 425 19.02 5.18 -27.76
C PHE A 425 18.84 6.39 -28.70
N PRO A 426 18.08 6.26 -29.80
CA PRO A 426 17.88 7.35 -30.75
C PRO A 426 16.85 8.35 -30.19
N TRP A 427 17.33 9.34 -29.45
CA TRP A 427 16.47 10.35 -28.82
C TRP A 427 15.64 11.13 -29.85
N ASP A 428 14.32 11.04 -29.73
CA ASP A 428 13.39 11.89 -30.50
C ASP A 428 13.07 13.17 -29.72
N HIS A 429 13.50 14.31 -30.24
CA HIS A 429 13.21 15.64 -29.66
C HIS A 429 11.72 16.00 -29.65
N LYS A 430 10.88 15.33 -30.46
CA LYS A 430 9.43 15.50 -30.46
C LYS A 430 8.74 14.67 -29.38
N SER A 431 9.43 13.66 -28.82
CA SER A 431 8.87 12.80 -27.80
C SER A 431 8.48 13.60 -26.57
N THR A 432 7.27 13.34 -26.08
CA THR A 432 6.79 13.87 -24.80
C THR A 432 6.86 12.82 -23.68
N TYR A 433 7.40 11.63 -23.97
CA TYR A 433 7.49 10.50 -23.03
C TYR A 433 8.91 10.15 -22.63
N ILE A 434 9.84 10.15 -23.58
CA ILE A 434 11.25 9.77 -23.38
C ILE A 434 12.12 10.92 -23.85
N CYS A 435 12.88 11.52 -22.93
CA CYS A 435 13.78 12.64 -23.19
C CYS A 435 15.14 12.37 -22.53
N SER A 436 16.22 12.83 -23.17
CA SER A 436 17.57 12.70 -22.61
C SER A 436 17.70 13.59 -21.38
N PRO A 437 17.93 13.04 -20.18
CA PRO A 437 18.03 13.85 -18.98
C PRO A 437 19.39 14.56 -18.89
N CYS A 438 19.43 15.69 -18.17
CA CYS A 438 20.65 16.51 -18.05
C CYS A 438 21.59 16.10 -16.89
N PHE A 439 21.35 14.96 -16.22
CA PHE A 439 22.07 14.54 -15.01
C PHE A 439 23.60 14.46 -15.16
N PHE A 440 24.07 14.15 -16.36
CA PHE A 440 25.50 13.97 -16.69
C PHE A 440 26.13 15.12 -17.49
N SER A 441 25.38 16.20 -17.77
CA SER A 441 25.84 17.30 -18.66
C SER A 441 27.12 18.02 -18.21
N LYS A 442 27.48 17.93 -16.92
CA LYS A 442 28.71 18.50 -16.33
C LYS A 442 29.56 17.42 -15.65
N LEU A 443 29.51 16.17 -16.10
CA LEU A 443 30.32 15.10 -15.55
C LEU A 443 31.76 15.24 -16.04
N SER A 444 32.71 15.29 -15.10
CA SER A 444 34.15 15.27 -15.33
C SER A 444 34.77 14.02 -14.69
N LYS A 445 35.91 13.57 -15.22
CA LYS A 445 36.70 12.48 -14.62
C LYS A 445 37.16 12.84 -13.21
N ASP A 446 37.68 14.06 -13.05
CA ASP A 446 38.06 14.58 -11.74
C ASP A 446 36.83 14.94 -10.91
N VAL A 447 36.92 14.67 -9.60
CA VAL A 447 35.86 15.00 -8.64
C VAL A 447 36.06 16.46 -8.20
N PRO A 448 35.11 17.36 -8.45
CA PRO A 448 35.24 18.75 -8.01
C PRO A 448 35.30 18.81 -6.47
N PRO A 449 36.03 19.79 -5.90
CA PRO A 449 36.07 19.95 -4.46
C PRO A 449 34.66 20.28 -3.94
N PRO A 450 34.29 19.75 -2.77
CA PRO A 450 33.01 20.04 -2.17
C PRO A 450 32.92 21.53 -1.82
N GLN A 451 31.76 22.13 -2.07
CA GLN A 451 31.51 23.54 -1.82
C GLN A 451 30.41 23.69 -0.76
N SER A 452 30.67 24.57 0.21
CA SER A 452 29.67 24.97 1.19
C SER A 452 28.46 25.58 0.49
N ILE A 453 27.29 25.45 1.11
CA ILE A 453 26.06 26.05 0.59
C ILE A 453 25.96 27.44 1.19
N GLU A 454 26.12 28.50 0.39
CA GLU A 454 26.12 29.88 0.87
C GLU A 454 24.84 30.62 0.48
N ASN A 455 24.29 31.39 1.41
CA ASN A 455 23.16 32.31 1.17
C ASN A 455 21.92 31.66 0.52
N ALA A 456 21.66 30.39 0.83
CA ALA A 456 20.54 29.65 0.27
C ALA A 456 19.19 30.14 0.81
N HIS A 457 18.16 30.05 -0.03
CA HIS A 457 16.78 30.29 0.39
C HIS A 457 16.03 28.97 0.61
N ALA A 458 15.11 28.95 1.57
CA ALA A 458 14.19 27.82 1.70
C ALA A 458 13.15 27.88 0.58
N LEU A 459 13.16 26.88 -0.31
CA LEU A 459 12.14 26.73 -1.36
C LEU A 459 10.79 26.37 -0.74
N LEU A 460 10.80 25.53 0.28
CA LEU A 460 9.62 25.01 0.97
C LEU A 460 9.89 24.95 2.48
N PHE A 461 8.86 25.23 3.27
CA PHE A 461 8.86 25.00 4.71
C PHE A 461 7.68 24.09 5.04
N LEU A 462 7.97 22.82 5.29
CA LEU A 462 6.99 21.75 5.38
C LEU A 462 6.80 21.30 6.84
N GLY A 463 5.68 20.61 7.09
CA GLY A 463 5.38 19.97 8.39
C GLY A 463 5.84 18.52 8.45
N ASP A 464 5.18 17.75 9.32
CA ASP A 464 5.44 16.33 9.51
C ASP A 464 4.80 15.48 8.40
N LYS A 465 5.30 14.25 8.23
CA LYS A 465 4.74 13.18 7.40
C LYS A 465 4.51 13.59 5.94
N VAL A 466 5.46 14.35 5.39
CA VAL A 466 5.48 14.66 3.96
C VAL A 466 5.81 13.39 3.19
N THR A 467 4.79 12.79 2.58
CA THR A 467 4.97 11.55 1.80
C THR A 467 5.60 11.77 0.42
N THR A 468 6.10 10.70 -0.19
CA THR A 468 6.61 10.71 -1.57
C THR A 468 5.58 11.12 -2.62
N ASP A 469 4.28 10.97 -2.35
CA ASP A 469 3.21 11.49 -3.22
C ASP A 469 3.03 13.01 -3.12
N HIS A 470 3.45 13.65 -2.02
CA HIS A 470 3.54 15.11 -1.95
C HIS A 470 4.73 15.63 -2.74
N ILE A 471 5.88 14.94 -2.65
CA ILE A 471 7.14 15.33 -3.31
C ILE A 471 7.08 15.08 -4.82
N SER A 472 6.65 13.90 -5.24
CA SER A 472 6.56 13.48 -6.65
C SER A 472 5.24 12.72 -6.90
N PRO A 473 4.11 13.42 -7.13
CA PRO A 473 2.84 12.79 -7.46
C PRO A 473 2.97 11.90 -8.71
N ALA A 474 2.30 10.75 -8.73
CA ALA A 474 2.28 9.86 -9.90
C ALA A 474 0.93 9.82 -10.62
N GLY A 475 -0.12 10.38 -10.02
CA GLY A 475 -1.47 10.38 -10.56
C GLY A 475 -1.68 11.37 -11.71
N SER A 476 -2.93 11.74 -11.93
CA SER A 476 -3.33 12.66 -13.02
C SER A 476 -2.69 14.03 -12.91
N ILE A 477 -2.40 14.64 -14.06
CA ILE A 477 -1.83 15.98 -14.16
C ILE A 477 -2.95 17.02 -14.08
N ALA A 478 -2.92 17.89 -13.07
CA ALA A 478 -3.92 18.94 -12.89
C ALA A 478 -3.84 19.98 -14.01
N ARG A 479 -4.99 20.40 -14.57
CA ARG A 479 -5.07 21.27 -15.76
C ARG A 479 -4.36 22.63 -15.61
N ALA A 480 -4.29 23.16 -14.39
CA ALA A 480 -3.67 24.45 -14.10
C ALA A 480 -2.18 24.34 -13.70
N SER A 481 -1.57 23.14 -13.70
CA SER A 481 -0.20 22.95 -13.25
C SER A 481 0.85 23.41 -14.27
N ALA A 482 2.08 23.64 -13.79
CA ALA A 482 3.23 23.89 -14.66
C ALA A 482 3.44 22.78 -15.71
N ALA A 483 3.23 21.52 -15.33
CA ALA A 483 3.34 20.38 -16.25
C ALA A 483 2.25 20.39 -17.33
N ALA A 484 1.01 20.77 -16.98
CA ALA A 484 -0.06 20.94 -17.97
C ALA A 484 0.25 22.08 -18.95
N LYS A 485 0.74 23.23 -18.47
CA LYS A 485 1.18 24.35 -19.33
C LYS A 485 2.25 23.89 -20.33
N TYR A 486 3.21 23.05 -19.90
CA TYR A 486 4.23 22.47 -20.77
C TYR A 486 3.65 21.49 -21.81
N LEU A 487 2.77 20.57 -21.40
CA LEU A 487 2.16 19.62 -22.34
C LEU A 487 1.25 20.32 -23.36
N LEU A 488 0.54 21.38 -22.94
CA LEU A 488 -0.24 22.24 -23.83
C LEU A 488 0.65 22.96 -24.85
N SER A 489 1.83 23.46 -24.44
CA SER A 489 2.77 24.09 -25.38
C SER A 489 3.36 23.09 -26.39
N LYS A 490 3.33 21.79 -26.07
CA LYS A 490 3.60 20.67 -26.99
C LYS A 490 2.38 20.20 -27.78
N ARG A 491 1.28 20.96 -27.76
CA ARG A 491 0.03 20.72 -28.51
C ARG A 491 -0.75 19.46 -28.07
N LEU A 492 -0.59 19.01 -26.83
CA LEU A 492 -1.40 17.92 -26.26
C LEU A 492 -2.66 18.45 -25.57
N THR A 493 -3.76 17.72 -25.66
CA THR A 493 -5.01 18.01 -24.94
C THR A 493 -5.00 17.39 -23.53
N PRO A 494 -5.84 17.86 -22.59
CA PRO A 494 -5.90 17.29 -21.23
C PRO A 494 -6.18 15.78 -21.17
N ARG A 495 -6.87 15.22 -22.17
CA ARG A 495 -7.12 13.76 -22.27
C ARG A 495 -5.83 12.99 -22.57
N GLU A 496 -4.88 13.62 -23.25
CA GLU A 496 -3.61 13.03 -23.70
C GLU A 496 -2.46 13.26 -22.70
N PHE A 497 -2.69 14.06 -21.65
CA PHE A 497 -1.67 14.30 -20.61
C PHE A 497 -1.20 12.99 -19.96
N ASN A 498 -2.10 12.02 -19.82
CA ASN A 498 -1.87 10.80 -19.07
C ASN A 498 -1.55 11.14 -17.59
N SER A 499 -0.75 10.33 -16.92
CA SER A 499 -0.35 10.49 -15.52
C SER A 499 1.10 10.94 -15.40
N TYR A 500 1.47 11.55 -14.27
CA TYR A 500 2.89 11.80 -13.97
C TYR A 500 3.71 10.52 -13.97
N GLY A 501 3.16 9.39 -13.49
CA GLY A 501 3.82 8.09 -13.52
C GLY A 501 4.21 7.65 -14.94
N ALA A 502 3.34 7.86 -15.92
CA ALA A 502 3.62 7.54 -17.31
C ALA A 502 4.65 8.48 -17.95
N ARG A 503 4.88 9.67 -17.38
CA ARG A 503 5.80 10.70 -17.91
C ARG A 503 7.19 10.66 -17.27
N ARG A 504 7.52 9.63 -16.52
CA ARG A 504 8.81 9.50 -15.79
C ARG A 504 10.06 9.48 -16.68
N GLY A 505 9.93 9.14 -17.96
CA GLY A 505 11.02 9.23 -18.93
C GLY A 505 11.27 10.66 -19.44
N ASN A 506 10.48 11.64 -19.01
CA ASN A 506 10.58 13.03 -19.44
C ASN A 506 10.85 13.95 -18.23
N ASP A 507 12.09 14.37 -18.06
CA ASP A 507 12.50 15.22 -16.95
C ASP A 507 11.85 16.61 -16.96
N ALA A 508 11.51 17.14 -18.14
CA ALA A 508 10.82 18.42 -18.24
C ALA A 508 9.41 18.37 -17.62
N VAL A 509 8.71 17.24 -17.74
CA VAL A 509 7.39 17.04 -17.11
C VAL A 509 7.55 16.77 -15.62
N MET A 510 8.50 15.91 -15.25
CA MET A 510 8.64 15.47 -13.86
C MET A 510 9.20 16.55 -12.94
N THR A 511 10.13 17.38 -13.41
CA THR A 511 10.61 18.56 -12.66
C THR A 511 9.45 19.52 -12.40
N ARG A 512 8.56 19.74 -13.39
CA ARG A 512 7.33 20.53 -13.22
C ARG A 512 6.28 19.88 -12.32
N GLY A 513 6.30 18.55 -12.22
CA GLY A 513 5.47 17.76 -11.32
C GLY A 513 5.98 17.70 -9.89
N THR A 514 7.22 18.12 -9.63
CA THR A 514 7.84 18.05 -8.31
C THR A 514 7.18 19.07 -7.38
N PHE A 515 6.72 18.60 -6.21
CA PHE A 515 5.88 19.34 -5.26
C PHE A 515 4.57 19.87 -5.85
N ALA A 516 4.08 19.27 -6.95
CA ALA A 516 2.84 19.68 -7.62
C ALA A 516 1.57 19.06 -7.01
N SER A 517 1.67 18.41 -5.85
CA SER A 517 0.51 17.83 -5.17
C SER A 517 -0.43 18.91 -4.65
N ILE A 518 -1.72 18.79 -4.98
CA ILE A 518 -2.77 19.68 -4.47
C ILE A 518 -2.97 19.57 -2.94
N LYS A 519 -2.42 18.53 -2.33
CA LYS A 519 -2.48 18.29 -0.89
C LYS A 519 -1.23 18.77 -0.14
N LEU A 520 -0.21 19.27 -0.85
CA LEU A 520 1.02 19.75 -0.24
C LEU A 520 0.70 20.87 0.77
N GLN A 521 1.16 20.72 2.00
CA GLN A 521 1.02 21.74 3.04
C GLN A 521 2.35 22.47 3.24
N ASN A 522 2.42 23.68 2.70
CA ASN A 522 3.57 24.56 2.86
C ASN A 522 3.24 25.65 3.89
N ARG A 523 4.04 25.74 4.96
CA ARG A 523 3.84 26.70 6.06
C ARG A 523 3.92 28.15 5.59
N PHE A 524 4.66 28.45 4.52
CA PHE A 524 4.67 29.79 3.93
C PHE A 524 3.31 30.24 3.38
N ILE A 525 2.46 29.28 2.98
CA ILE A 525 1.17 29.54 2.33
C ILE A 525 0.00 29.37 3.30
N GLY A 526 0.15 28.50 4.31
CA GLY A 526 -0.85 28.25 5.35
C GLY A 526 -2.07 27.41 4.91
N LYS A 527 -2.23 27.13 3.61
CA LYS A 527 -3.29 26.28 3.05
C LYS A 527 -2.74 25.22 2.10
N PRO A 528 -3.42 24.07 1.92
CA PRO A 528 -2.99 23.04 0.99
C PRO A 528 -2.93 23.54 -0.46
N GLY A 529 -1.86 23.20 -1.16
CA GLY A 529 -1.69 23.48 -2.58
C GLY A 529 -0.22 23.46 -3.02
N PRO A 530 0.04 23.34 -4.34
CA PRO A 530 1.38 23.19 -4.89
C PRO A 530 2.09 24.54 -5.04
N LYS A 531 2.10 25.36 -3.99
CA LYS A 531 2.58 26.75 -4.03
C LYS A 531 3.65 27.04 -2.98
N THR A 532 4.46 28.04 -3.25
CA THR A 532 5.43 28.59 -2.31
C THR A 532 5.59 30.10 -2.44
N LEU A 533 6.28 30.69 -1.47
CA LEU A 533 6.64 32.10 -1.44
C LEU A 533 8.02 32.29 -2.07
N HIS A 534 8.09 33.04 -3.17
CA HIS A 534 9.38 33.51 -3.70
C HIS A 534 9.86 34.68 -2.85
N ILE A 535 10.69 34.37 -1.84
CA ILE A 535 11.10 35.27 -0.75
C ILE A 535 11.62 36.63 -1.27
N PRO A 536 12.52 36.71 -2.27
CA PRO A 536 13.02 37.99 -2.76
C PRO A 536 11.93 38.93 -3.29
N SER A 537 10.88 38.38 -3.92
CA SER A 537 9.80 39.17 -4.52
C SER A 537 8.54 39.31 -3.66
N GLY A 538 8.42 38.49 -2.61
CA GLY A 538 7.18 38.35 -1.83
C GLY A 538 5.99 37.69 -2.58
N GLN A 539 6.16 37.26 -3.83
CA GLN A 539 5.08 36.68 -4.63
C GLN A 539 4.86 35.19 -4.30
N THR A 540 3.59 34.78 -4.23
CA THR A 540 3.21 33.37 -4.18
C THR A 540 3.13 32.79 -5.59
N LEU A 541 3.90 31.72 -5.85
CA LEU A 541 4.01 31.06 -7.16
C LEU A 541 3.82 29.55 -7.03
N ASP A 542 3.63 28.87 -8.15
CA ASP A 542 3.78 27.41 -8.20
C ASP A 542 5.25 27.06 -7.87
N VAL A 543 5.48 25.93 -7.18
CA VAL A 543 6.83 25.57 -6.68
C VAL A 543 7.88 25.55 -7.79
N PHE A 544 7.54 24.97 -8.94
CA PHE A 544 8.42 24.94 -10.11
C PHE A 544 8.77 26.35 -10.61
N GLU A 545 7.79 27.25 -10.72
CA GLU A 545 8.00 28.62 -11.20
C GLU A 545 8.88 29.43 -10.24
N ALA A 546 8.72 29.22 -8.92
CA ALA A 546 9.60 29.82 -7.92
C ALA A 546 11.04 29.30 -8.04
N ALA A 547 11.22 27.98 -8.20
CA ALA A 547 12.53 27.37 -8.36
C ALA A 547 13.25 27.87 -9.62
N GLU A 548 12.55 28.01 -10.77
CA GLU A 548 13.13 28.58 -11.99
C GLU A 548 13.65 30.02 -11.79
N ARG A 549 12.97 30.84 -10.98
CA ARG A 549 13.44 32.20 -10.67
C ARG A 549 14.73 32.18 -9.84
N TYR A 550 14.76 31.40 -8.76
CA TYR A 550 15.97 31.25 -7.95
C TYR A 550 17.16 30.71 -8.75
N GLN A 551 16.92 29.74 -9.64
CA GLN A 551 17.97 29.20 -10.52
C GLN A 551 18.51 30.26 -11.48
N ARG A 552 17.65 31.10 -12.05
CA ARG A 552 18.05 32.23 -12.91
C ARG A 552 18.92 33.23 -12.16
N ASP A 553 18.61 33.46 -10.88
CA ASP A 553 19.34 34.38 -10.02
C ASP A 553 20.61 33.74 -9.40
N GLY A 554 20.89 32.46 -9.70
CA GLY A 554 22.05 31.73 -9.18
C GLY A 554 21.98 31.42 -7.68
N ILE A 555 20.77 31.42 -7.10
CA ILE A 555 20.54 31.26 -5.66
C ILE A 555 20.37 29.77 -5.32
N PRO A 556 21.18 29.20 -4.40
CA PRO A 556 20.99 27.83 -3.97
C PRO A 556 19.73 27.67 -3.12
N LEU A 557 19.13 26.48 -3.15
CA LEU A 557 17.88 26.19 -2.46
C LEU A 557 18.02 25.07 -1.42
N ILE A 558 17.29 25.21 -0.33
CA ILE A 558 17.10 24.17 0.68
C ILE A 558 15.61 23.90 0.93
N ILE A 559 15.30 22.82 1.64
CA ILE A 559 13.96 22.53 2.15
C ILE A 559 14.03 22.39 3.66
N LEU A 560 13.08 22.97 4.39
CA LEU A 560 12.84 22.70 5.81
C LEU A 560 11.64 21.76 5.94
N ALA A 561 11.75 20.73 6.78
CA ALA A 561 10.68 19.75 7.00
C ALA A 561 10.58 19.30 8.47
N GLY A 562 9.44 18.72 8.83
CA GLY A 562 9.22 18.10 10.14
C GLY A 562 9.68 16.64 10.17
N LYS A 563 8.94 15.81 10.93
CA LYS A 563 9.21 14.38 11.13
C LYS A 563 8.79 13.52 9.94
N ASP A 564 9.43 12.38 9.77
CA ASP A 564 9.13 11.34 8.78
C ASP A 564 9.07 11.88 7.34
N TYR A 565 10.00 12.77 6.99
CA TYR A 565 10.09 13.36 5.66
C TYR A 565 10.43 12.29 4.62
N GLY A 566 9.60 12.20 3.58
CA GLY A 566 9.79 11.25 2.47
C GLY A 566 9.12 9.89 2.65
N SER A 567 8.18 9.74 3.57
CA SER A 567 7.51 8.45 3.78
C SER A 567 6.73 7.94 2.55
N GLY A 568 6.84 6.65 2.24
CA GLY A 568 6.01 5.99 1.21
C GLY A 568 6.82 5.27 0.12
N ASN A 569 6.37 5.38 -1.12
CA ASN A 569 6.85 4.57 -2.25
C ASN A 569 8.30 4.88 -2.70
N SER A 570 8.99 3.88 -3.26
CA SER A 570 10.39 3.91 -3.71
C SER A 570 10.71 4.72 -4.98
N ARG A 571 9.97 5.79 -5.28
CA ARG A 571 10.08 6.52 -6.55
C ARG A 571 11.26 7.48 -6.56
N ASP A 572 12.29 7.29 -7.38
CA ASP A 572 13.48 8.20 -7.36
C ASP A 572 13.22 9.64 -7.76
N TRP A 573 12.11 9.91 -8.45
CA TRP A 573 11.71 11.26 -8.81
C TRP A 573 11.50 12.16 -7.58
N VAL A 574 11.34 11.59 -6.39
CA VAL A 574 11.34 12.32 -5.12
C VAL A 574 12.70 12.94 -4.77
N ALA A 575 13.79 12.47 -5.38
CA ALA A 575 15.13 13.06 -5.24
C ALA A 575 15.61 13.71 -6.55
N LYS A 576 15.36 13.07 -7.72
CA LYS A 576 15.67 13.64 -9.05
C LYS A 576 14.94 14.99 -9.25
N GLY A 577 13.68 15.08 -8.84
CA GLY A 577 12.86 16.28 -8.91
C GLY A 577 13.46 17.46 -8.14
N PRO A 578 13.62 17.37 -6.80
CA PRO A 578 14.24 18.43 -6.01
C PRO A 578 15.65 18.81 -6.49
N TYR A 579 16.44 17.83 -6.94
CA TYR A 579 17.76 18.08 -7.52
C TYR A 579 17.67 19.01 -8.75
N LEU A 580 16.74 18.72 -9.67
CA LEU A 580 16.49 19.52 -10.86
C LEU A 580 15.81 20.86 -10.57
N LEU A 581 15.09 20.99 -9.44
CA LEU A 581 14.64 22.29 -8.93
C LEU A 581 15.78 23.12 -8.31
N GLY A 582 17.00 22.57 -8.19
CA GLY A 582 18.15 23.28 -7.64
C GLY A 582 18.31 23.15 -6.12
N VAL A 583 17.57 22.23 -5.48
CA VAL A 583 17.73 21.94 -4.06
C VAL A 583 19.10 21.27 -3.83
N ARG A 584 19.80 21.71 -2.79
CA ARG A 584 21.13 21.21 -2.40
C ARG A 584 21.17 20.55 -1.03
N ALA A 585 20.27 20.96 -0.13
CA ALA A 585 20.10 20.33 1.18
C ALA A 585 18.63 20.24 1.58
N VAL A 586 18.32 19.25 2.42
CA VAL A 586 17.05 19.18 3.15
C VAL A 586 17.37 19.14 4.64
N ILE A 587 16.77 20.03 5.43
CA ILE A 587 16.88 20.02 6.90
C ILE A 587 15.54 19.55 7.46
N ALA A 588 15.51 18.38 8.10
CA ALA A 588 14.30 17.77 8.65
C ALA A 588 14.47 17.37 10.12
N GLU A 589 13.36 17.12 10.83
CA GLU A 589 13.43 16.52 12.17
C GLU A 589 13.76 15.03 12.10
N SER A 590 13.27 14.34 11.07
CA SER A 590 13.66 12.97 10.75
C SER A 590 13.32 12.62 9.30
N PHE A 591 14.02 11.64 8.75
CA PHE A 591 13.79 11.12 7.39
C PHE A 591 13.27 9.69 7.44
N GLU A 592 12.44 9.33 6.45
CA GLU A 592 12.27 7.92 6.11
C GLU A 592 13.56 7.39 5.45
N LYS A 593 13.95 6.15 5.79
CA LYS A 593 15.24 5.54 5.46
C LYS A 593 15.51 5.49 3.95
N LEU A 594 14.54 5.02 3.16
CA LEU A 594 14.68 4.92 1.72
C LEU A 594 14.79 6.30 1.08
N HIS A 595 13.96 7.26 1.49
CA HIS A 595 14.04 8.62 0.95
C HIS A 595 15.38 9.29 1.24
N LYS A 596 15.92 9.12 2.45
CA LYS A 596 17.26 9.59 2.82
C LYS A 596 18.33 9.06 1.83
N ASN A 597 18.31 7.75 1.55
CA ASN A 597 19.24 7.15 0.58
C ASN A 597 19.09 7.74 -0.83
N GLN A 598 17.85 8.02 -1.26
CA GLN A 598 17.60 8.62 -2.58
C GLN A 598 18.16 10.05 -2.68
N LEU A 599 18.08 10.85 -1.59
CA LEU A 599 18.67 12.19 -1.55
C LEU A 599 20.20 12.11 -1.70
N VAL A 600 20.86 11.26 -0.92
CA VAL A 600 22.31 10.99 -1.03
C VAL A 600 22.68 10.52 -2.43
N GLY A 601 21.89 9.59 -2.99
CA GLY A 601 22.08 9.05 -4.34
C GLY A 601 22.00 10.11 -5.45
N MET A 602 21.32 11.24 -5.21
CA MET A 602 21.28 12.40 -6.11
C MET A 602 22.26 13.52 -5.74
N GLY A 603 23.03 13.38 -4.66
CA GLY A 603 23.95 14.40 -4.16
C GLY A 603 23.27 15.56 -3.43
N ILE A 604 22.05 15.37 -2.93
CA ILE A 604 21.39 16.30 -2.00
C ILE A 604 21.75 15.87 -0.58
N ILE A 605 22.28 16.77 0.25
CA ILE A 605 22.66 16.43 1.62
C ILE A 605 21.42 16.37 2.54
N PRO A 606 21.11 15.21 3.16
CA PRO A 606 20.07 15.13 4.19
C PRO A 606 20.65 15.58 5.54
N LEU A 607 20.03 16.60 6.14
CA LEU A 607 20.44 17.20 7.40
C LEU A 607 19.34 17.03 8.43
N GLU A 608 19.70 16.55 9.62
CA GLU A 608 18.76 16.34 10.71
C GLU A 608 18.99 17.36 11.83
N PHE A 609 17.94 17.94 12.39
CA PHE A 609 18.07 18.74 13.61
C PHE A 609 18.64 17.89 14.75
N LEU A 610 19.34 18.51 15.69
CA LEU A 610 19.80 17.80 16.89
C LEU A 610 18.61 17.27 17.71
N PRO A 611 18.79 16.20 18.51
CA PRO A 611 17.72 15.68 19.36
C PRO A 611 17.05 16.76 20.20
N GLY A 612 15.72 16.85 20.12
CA GLY A 612 14.92 17.86 20.82
C GLY A 612 14.85 19.24 20.15
N GLN A 613 15.56 19.45 19.04
CA GLN A 613 15.49 20.68 18.24
C GLN A 613 14.60 20.49 17.00
N ASN A 614 13.96 21.58 16.59
CA ASN A 614 13.26 21.70 15.32
C ASN A 614 13.17 23.17 14.88
N ALA A 615 12.55 23.41 13.73
CA ALA A 615 12.38 24.76 13.21
C ALA A 615 11.63 25.70 14.18
N ASN A 616 10.67 25.20 14.97
CA ASN A 616 9.92 26.02 15.93
C ASN A 616 10.78 26.35 17.17
N SER A 617 11.50 25.37 17.73
CA SER A 617 12.34 25.58 18.92
C SER A 617 13.53 26.50 18.63
N LEU A 618 14.01 26.48 17.39
CA LEU A 618 15.04 27.40 16.89
C LEU A 618 14.46 28.70 16.33
N GLU A 619 13.13 28.88 16.40
CA GLU A 619 12.38 30.05 15.89
C GLU A 619 12.74 30.42 14.45
N LEU A 620 12.94 29.42 13.59
CA LEU A 620 13.21 29.60 12.17
C LEU A 620 11.92 29.95 11.46
N SER A 621 11.90 31.10 10.78
CA SER A 621 10.76 31.49 9.94
C SER A 621 10.80 30.85 8.56
N GLY A 622 11.97 30.37 8.13
CA GLY A 622 12.26 29.89 6.78
C GLY A 622 12.53 31.01 5.77
N LYS A 623 12.35 32.28 6.16
CA LYS A 623 12.57 33.44 5.29
C LYS A 623 14.02 33.95 5.34
N GLU A 624 14.82 33.42 6.25
CA GLU A 624 16.24 33.71 6.36
C GLU A 624 17.01 33.22 5.13
N LYS A 625 18.23 33.73 4.95
CA LYS A 625 19.23 33.04 4.12
C LYS A 625 20.00 32.07 4.99
N PHE A 626 20.30 30.89 4.46
CA PHE A 626 20.97 29.80 5.16
C PHE A 626 22.34 29.55 4.54
N THR A 627 23.37 29.55 5.38
CA THR A 627 24.72 29.14 5.00
C THR A 627 25.07 27.87 5.78
N ILE A 628 25.37 26.79 5.06
CA ILE A 628 25.74 25.48 5.60
C ILE A 628 27.21 25.25 5.27
N THR A 629 28.06 25.23 6.30
CA THR A 629 29.49 25.00 6.15
C THR A 629 29.76 23.50 6.05
N LEU A 630 30.42 23.08 4.96
CA LEU A 630 30.89 21.71 4.75
C LEU A 630 32.40 21.65 5.02
N PRO A 631 32.83 21.10 6.17
CA PRO A 631 34.26 20.97 6.48
C PRO A 631 34.91 19.87 5.64
N GLU A 632 36.24 19.90 5.48
CA GLU A 632 36.98 18.86 4.75
C GLU A 632 36.85 17.49 5.43
N THR A 633 36.71 17.48 6.75
CA THR A 633 36.47 16.29 7.59
C THR A 633 35.25 15.49 7.14
N LEU A 634 34.23 16.14 6.56
CA LEU A 634 33.01 15.48 6.06
C LEU A 634 33.29 14.48 4.93
N PHE A 635 34.42 14.63 4.27
CA PHE A 635 34.81 13.81 3.13
C PHE A 635 35.88 12.78 3.49
N GLU A 636 36.24 12.69 4.77
CA GLU A 636 36.99 11.56 5.32
C GLU A 636 36.09 10.33 5.39
N ARG A 637 36.64 9.15 5.13
CA ARG A 637 35.86 7.91 5.01
C ARG A 637 35.06 7.58 6.28
N GLU A 638 35.58 7.95 7.44
CA GLU A 638 35.00 7.63 8.75
C GLU A 638 34.06 8.73 9.29
N SER A 639 33.87 9.83 8.57
CA SER A 639 33.02 10.95 9.03
C SER A 639 31.53 10.67 8.87
N LEU A 640 31.05 9.71 9.66
CA LEU A 640 29.65 9.33 9.73
C LEU A 640 28.92 10.28 10.66
N ARG A 641 27.76 10.78 10.23
CA ARG A 641 26.89 11.64 11.06
C ARG A 641 27.57 12.89 11.63
N GLU A 642 28.45 13.52 10.85
CA GLU A 642 29.12 14.74 11.27
C GLU A 642 28.14 15.89 11.53
N GLN A 643 28.44 16.69 12.57
CA GLN A 643 27.66 17.88 12.89
C GLN A 643 28.14 19.06 12.05
N LEU A 644 27.21 19.67 11.31
CA LEU A 644 27.46 20.83 10.47
C LEU A 644 26.90 22.09 11.11
N THR A 645 27.61 23.21 10.90
CA THR A 645 27.14 24.53 11.34
C THR A 645 26.25 25.15 10.28
N VAL A 646 25.06 25.59 10.69
CA VAL A 646 24.14 26.38 9.87
C VAL A 646 24.04 27.79 10.44
N LYS A 647 24.36 28.78 9.63
CA LYS A 647 24.22 30.21 9.97
C LYS A 647 23.08 30.83 9.18
N THR A 648 22.29 31.66 9.85
CA THR A 648 21.22 32.44 9.22
C THR A 648 21.65 33.88 8.98
N SER A 649 21.08 34.55 7.98
CA SER A 649 21.31 36.00 7.76
C SER A 649 20.83 36.88 8.91
N GLN A 650 20.05 36.34 9.85
CA GLN A 650 19.59 37.05 11.05
C GLN A 650 20.52 36.87 12.26
N GLY A 651 21.72 36.29 12.06
CA GLY A 651 22.74 36.12 13.09
C GLY A 651 22.60 34.86 13.96
N LYS A 652 21.51 34.10 13.81
CA LYS A 652 21.32 32.82 14.52
C LYS A 652 22.19 31.73 13.90
N SER A 653 22.86 30.94 14.75
CA SER A 653 23.71 29.80 14.37
C SER A 653 23.28 28.57 15.15
N PHE A 654 23.21 27.41 14.49
CA PHE A 654 22.84 26.13 15.10
C PHE A 654 23.54 24.97 14.41
N PHE A 655 23.46 23.79 15.02
CA PHE A 655 24.05 22.56 14.51
C PHE A 655 22.99 21.63 13.93
N VAL A 656 23.37 20.89 12.89
CA VAL A 656 22.57 19.82 12.28
C VAL A 656 23.46 18.62 12.02
N THR A 657 22.91 17.42 12.06
CA THR A 657 23.63 16.18 11.76
C THR A 657 23.52 15.86 10.27
N ALA A 658 24.62 15.72 9.56
CA ALA A 658 24.63 15.21 8.19
C ALA A 658 24.31 13.71 8.20
N ARG A 659 23.16 13.30 7.67
CA ARG A 659 22.69 11.90 7.69
C ARG A 659 23.37 11.06 6.59
N LEU A 660 24.70 11.01 6.63
CA LEU A 660 25.54 10.05 5.89
C LEU A 660 25.84 8.90 6.85
N ASP A 661 25.15 7.77 6.66
CA ASP A 661 25.11 6.67 7.63
C ASP A 661 26.16 5.57 7.31
N THR A 662 26.79 5.62 6.13
CA THR A 662 27.80 4.65 5.67
C THR A 662 28.97 5.37 4.99
N GLU A 663 30.13 4.71 4.90
CA GLU A 663 31.28 5.23 4.15
C GLU A 663 30.91 5.48 2.67
N MET A 664 30.04 4.64 2.11
CA MET A 664 29.56 4.79 0.74
C MET A 664 28.67 6.02 0.58
N ASP A 665 27.87 6.39 1.59
CA ASP A 665 27.08 7.63 1.56
C ASP A 665 28.01 8.85 1.39
N VAL A 666 29.13 8.88 2.12
CA VAL A 666 30.16 9.93 2.02
C VAL A 666 30.80 9.96 0.63
N ILE A 667 31.16 8.79 0.09
CA ILE A 667 31.75 8.67 -1.25
C ILE A 667 30.75 9.12 -2.32
N PHE A 668 29.50 8.68 -2.26
CA PHE A 668 28.47 9.07 -3.22
C PHE A 668 28.22 10.58 -3.17
N PHE A 669 28.12 11.15 -1.97
CA PHE A 669 27.94 12.59 -1.81
C PHE A 669 29.14 13.37 -2.38
N ARG A 670 30.38 12.95 -2.10
CA ARG A 670 31.61 13.54 -2.66
C ARG A 670 31.61 13.53 -4.19
N HIS A 671 31.11 12.45 -4.80
CA HIS A 671 31.00 12.33 -6.25
C HIS A 671 29.78 13.07 -6.85
N GLY A 672 28.96 13.72 -6.02
CA GLY A 672 27.75 14.43 -6.44
C GLY A 672 26.58 13.50 -6.80
N GLY A 673 26.57 12.29 -6.24
CA GLY A 673 25.52 11.28 -6.40
C GLY A 673 26.04 9.91 -6.85
N LEU A 674 25.23 8.87 -6.60
CA LEU A 674 25.52 7.47 -6.91
C LEU A 674 25.76 7.24 -8.40
N LEU A 675 24.87 7.73 -9.28
CA LEU A 675 25.06 7.54 -10.73
C LEU A 675 26.31 8.24 -11.26
N ARG A 676 26.71 9.37 -10.66
CA ARG A 676 27.94 10.07 -11.05
C ARG A 676 29.19 9.35 -10.57
N TYR A 677 29.13 8.71 -9.40
CA TYR A 677 30.17 7.82 -8.94
C TYR A 677 30.35 6.65 -9.92
N VAL A 678 29.26 5.93 -10.22
CA VAL A 678 29.29 4.79 -11.15
C VAL A 678 29.73 5.22 -12.55
N ALA A 679 29.22 6.33 -13.08
CA ALA A 679 29.65 6.80 -14.40
C ALA A 679 31.16 7.08 -14.46
N ARG A 680 31.77 7.63 -13.39
CA ARG A 680 33.22 7.84 -13.34
C ARG A 680 34.03 6.55 -13.28
N THR A 681 33.48 5.44 -12.79
CA THR A 681 34.20 4.15 -12.83
C THR A 681 34.30 3.58 -14.24
N PHE A 682 33.55 4.13 -15.20
CA PHE A 682 33.57 3.75 -16.62
C PHE A 682 34.26 4.81 -17.52
N LEU A 683 34.78 5.91 -16.96
CA LEU A 683 35.52 6.98 -17.66
C LEU A 683 37.04 6.87 -17.43
#